data_AF-A0A8S9YYB9-F1
#
_entry.id   AF-A0A8S9YYB9-F1
#
_cell.length_a   1.000
_cell.length_b   1.000
_cell.length_c   1.000
_cell.angle_alpha   90.00
_cell.angle_beta   90.00
_cell.angle_gamma   90.00
#
_symmetry.space_group_name_H-M   'P 1'
#
loop_
_entity.id
_entity.type
_entity.pdbx_description
1 polymer ?
#
loop_
_entity_poly.entity_id
_entity_poly.type
_entity_poly.pdbx_seq_one_letter_code
_entity_poly.pdbx_strand_id
1 'polypeptide(L)'
;MITTKDVLHTAIPDILHGTQCGRITSADDRLVGDRVVHEEHFGTIYYVGELPNSADVWLGINWDNPNRGRHDGTYKGHQYFRAETETSGSFVRPDKVSLGTSLEEALVYRYVLCAECQLSVQTFDSLVNPTLVTPTNCSSKAVDNPVRGTASFGATFSCDEMEYSGSHEVLTQPVRIELFTNRSQLQAANAISHQRCGPQGVPIILKTLRSAVFTLVPIHRALRGPPNPETASLWPLPGGTLGEFLPKLTELDLSGCLLSRWIDVAEICVQLPWLKSLNVNSNHLRLPLPICSENFTKSKETALRLRCDLDSEPESSEHLFSRAFPELQRLLLVRSPFLNWVDLARIMKWVPSLKSLSIAHNELGNLPSDLPEHFVRRFRQLTELDMTQIGITELDNLFAIIGPSNQLDTVHLNQNDIATFPELPVGDIVPPSVTSDHGAQLTKNDPFTPSTWFQSLRTLGLRCTQFEDWQAMRQLLRLPKLEHLLLADCPVMNRTSEQTARQEVIARLPFLSVLNRIEICADERRGAELDYLKRYGALWRSSGGAPLVSTPGAGDKSCISMSSEFANEHPVFSRLCSKYGIPDDGEFKQVTHSLKEGLTSITFVLDYPKTANCPAGLSTAPNVVRRLHGRMTVGHLRMMVRRLFKLPPTVSYDLIVQGERHLKVNSEVLLDADTRELGFYCLEDGDVIFVRLHD
;
A
#
# COMPACT_ATOMS: atom_id res chain seq x y z
N MET A 1 -11.30 -24.10 -53.93
CA MET A 1 -11.85 -24.36 -52.59
C MET A 1 -10.68 -24.50 -51.65
N ILE A 2 -10.39 -23.46 -50.88
CA ILE A 2 -9.32 -23.46 -49.87
C ILE A 2 -9.93 -24.13 -48.65
N THR A 3 -9.31 -25.22 -48.17
CA THR A 3 -9.84 -25.96 -47.02
C THR A 3 -9.56 -25.19 -45.74
N THR A 4 -10.42 -25.32 -44.74
CA THR A 4 -10.32 -24.64 -43.43
C THR A 4 -9.05 -24.96 -42.63
N LYS A 5 -8.20 -25.86 -43.12
CA LYS A 5 -6.86 -26.12 -42.57
C LYS A 5 -5.77 -25.17 -43.09
N ASP A 6 -5.95 -24.56 -44.25
CA ASP A 6 -4.89 -23.75 -44.90
C ASP A 6 -4.83 -22.29 -44.39
N VAL A 7 -5.84 -21.83 -43.64
CA VAL A 7 -5.88 -20.47 -43.05
C VAL A 7 -5.20 -20.43 -41.66
N LEU A 8 -4.82 -21.58 -41.10
CA LEU A 8 -4.21 -21.70 -39.76
C LEU A 8 -2.67 -21.59 -39.76
N HIS A 9 -2.03 -21.32 -40.91
CA HIS A 9 -0.57 -21.33 -41.04
C HIS A 9 0.10 -19.96 -41.25
N THR A 10 -0.61 -18.83 -41.05
CA THR A 10 0.11 -17.60 -40.67
C THR A 10 0.47 -17.74 -39.20
N ALA A 11 1.76 -17.98 -38.90
CA ALA A 11 2.27 -18.06 -37.54
C ALA A 11 1.83 -16.81 -36.76
N ILE A 12 1.06 -17.01 -35.69
CA ILE A 12 0.66 -15.94 -34.77
C ILE A 12 1.98 -15.45 -34.12
N PRO A 13 2.34 -14.15 -34.23
CA PRO A 13 3.59 -13.67 -33.65
C PRO A 13 3.50 -13.63 -32.12
N ASP A 14 4.60 -13.95 -31.44
CA ASP A 14 4.71 -13.74 -30.00
C ASP A 14 4.85 -12.25 -29.71
N ILE A 15 3.80 -11.65 -29.16
CA ILE A 15 3.80 -10.22 -28.86
C ILE A 15 4.80 -9.84 -27.76
N LEU A 16 5.27 -10.80 -26.94
CA LEU A 16 6.19 -10.56 -25.84
C LEU A 16 7.62 -10.24 -26.33
N HIS A 17 7.96 -10.68 -27.54
CA HIS A 17 9.20 -10.30 -28.24
C HIS A 17 9.02 -9.07 -29.14
N GLY A 18 7.81 -8.52 -29.18
CA GLY A 18 7.39 -7.49 -30.13
C GLY A 18 7.00 -8.07 -31.49
N THR A 19 6.21 -7.33 -32.24
CA THR A 19 5.66 -7.76 -33.52
C THR A 19 6.32 -7.00 -34.67
N GLN A 20 5.86 -7.23 -35.90
CA GLN A 20 6.32 -6.46 -37.06
C GLN A 20 6.06 -4.95 -36.91
N CYS A 21 5.09 -4.53 -36.09
CA CYS A 21 4.84 -3.11 -35.86
C CYS A 21 5.96 -2.43 -35.09
N GLY A 22 6.72 -3.17 -34.27
CA GLY A 22 7.85 -2.66 -33.51
C GLY A 22 9.19 -2.83 -34.22
N ARG A 23 9.21 -3.39 -35.44
CA ARG A 23 10.45 -3.61 -36.19
C ARG A 23 11.12 -2.28 -36.53
N ILE A 24 12.40 -2.17 -36.17
CA ILE A 24 13.22 -1.00 -36.51
C ILE A 24 13.68 -1.12 -37.96
N THR A 25 13.15 -0.28 -38.85
CA THR A 25 13.49 -0.25 -40.28
C THR A 25 14.54 0.81 -40.63
N SER A 26 14.67 1.85 -39.81
CA SER A 26 15.67 2.91 -39.92
C SER A 26 16.18 3.22 -38.51
N ALA A 27 17.50 3.20 -38.34
CA ALA A 27 18.15 3.56 -37.08
C ALA A 27 18.74 4.96 -37.19
N ASP A 28 18.02 5.95 -36.67
CA ASP A 28 18.46 7.34 -36.58
C ASP A 28 18.29 7.89 -35.16
N ASP A 29 18.81 9.10 -34.91
CA ASP A 29 18.83 9.73 -33.58
C ASP A 29 17.45 9.90 -32.93
N ARG A 30 16.34 9.80 -33.69
CA ARG A 30 14.98 9.90 -33.14
C ARG A 30 14.62 8.73 -32.24
N LEU A 31 15.27 7.58 -32.41
CA LEU A 31 15.10 6.42 -31.54
C LEU A 31 15.66 6.65 -30.13
N VAL A 32 16.51 7.66 -29.92
CA VAL A 32 17.02 7.95 -28.57
C VAL A 32 15.86 8.32 -27.65
N GLY A 33 15.80 7.63 -26.50
CA GLY A 33 14.75 7.69 -25.51
C GLY A 33 13.55 6.77 -25.79
N ASP A 34 13.51 6.09 -26.94
CA ASP A 34 12.54 5.03 -27.17
C ASP A 34 12.85 3.79 -26.34
N ARG A 35 11.78 3.07 -26.02
CA ARG A 35 11.86 1.83 -25.26
C ARG A 35 11.85 0.64 -26.20
N VAL A 36 12.58 -0.41 -25.83
CA VAL A 36 12.75 -1.63 -26.62
C VAL A 36 12.62 -2.87 -25.75
N VAL A 37 12.27 -3.98 -26.39
CA VAL A 37 12.30 -5.33 -25.82
C VAL A 37 13.29 -6.23 -26.58
N HIS A 38 13.97 -7.09 -25.83
CA HIS A 38 14.73 -8.23 -26.35
C HIS A 38 14.62 -9.39 -25.37
N GLU A 39 14.11 -10.53 -25.82
CA GLU A 39 13.92 -11.72 -24.96
C GLU A 39 13.21 -11.38 -23.64
N GLU A 40 12.07 -10.69 -23.72
CA GLU A 40 11.25 -10.22 -22.59
C GLU A 40 11.92 -9.18 -21.65
N HIS A 41 13.16 -8.78 -21.91
CA HIS A 41 13.82 -7.72 -21.14
C HIS A 41 13.60 -6.38 -21.80
N PHE A 42 13.24 -5.39 -20.99
CA PHE A 42 13.01 -4.04 -21.47
C PHE A 42 14.22 -3.14 -21.23
N GLY A 43 14.43 -2.21 -22.14
CA GLY A 43 15.46 -1.19 -22.03
C GLY A 43 15.09 0.08 -22.78
N THR A 44 15.95 1.08 -22.67
CA THR A 44 15.81 2.38 -23.31
C THR A 44 17.03 2.65 -24.20
N ILE A 45 16.81 3.14 -25.42
CA ILE A 45 17.87 3.49 -26.36
C ILE A 45 18.50 4.82 -25.92
N TYR A 46 19.79 4.83 -25.61
CA TYR A 46 20.55 6.00 -25.18
C TYR A 46 21.48 6.55 -26.27
N TYR A 47 21.81 5.73 -27.26
CA TYR A 47 22.72 6.10 -28.34
C TYR A 47 22.31 5.42 -29.64
N VAL A 48 22.48 6.12 -30.76
CA VAL A 48 22.37 5.56 -32.11
C VAL A 48 23.59 6.05 -32.88
N GLY A 49 24.34 5.14 -33.52
CA GLY A 49 25.46 5.53 -34.36
C GLY A 49 26.49 4.43 -34.57
N GLU A 50 27.57 4.78 -35.24
CA GLU A 50 28.64 3.86 -35.59
C GLU A 50 29.62 3.64 -34.42
N LEU A 51 30.20 2.44 -34.38
CA LEU A 51 31.29 2.11 -33.45
C LEU A 51 32.64 2.01 -34.17
N PRO A 52 33.77 2.18 -33.48
CA PRO A 52 35.10 2.09 -34.06
C PRO A 52 35.30 0.77 -34.81
N ASN A 53 35.69 0.87 -36.08
CA ASN A 53 35.90 -0.24 -37.02
C ASN A 53 34.62 -0.99 -37.44
N SER A 54 33.44 -0.39 -37.28
CA SER A 54 32.16 -0.90 -37.80
C SER A 54 31.48 0.20 -38.62
N ALA A 55 31.28 -0.03 -39.92
CA ALA A 55 30.51 0.89 -40.77
C ALA A 55 28.99 0.81 -40.55
N ASP A 56 28.54 -0.17 -39.78
CA ASP A 56 27.13 -0.38 -39.48
C ASP A 56 26.70 0.40 -38.23
N VAL A 57 25.41 0.76 -38.16
CA VAL A 57 24.79 1.45 -37.03
C VAL A 57 24.53 0.50 -35.85
N TRP A 58 24.74 1.01 -34.64
CA TRP A 58 24.51 0.35 -33.37
C TRP A 58 23.57 1.18 -32.49
N LEU A 59 22.78 0.47 -31.67
CA LEU A 59 21.98 1.06 -30.61
C LEU A 59 22.71 0.84 -29.29
N GLY A 60 23.01 1.91 -28.56
CA GLY A 60 23.39 1.83 -27.15
C GLY A 60 22.13 1.77 -26.30
N ILE A 61 21.91 0.68 -25.58
CA ILE A 61 20.72 0.42 -24.77
C ILE A 61 21.10 0.41 -23.30
N ASN A 62 20.34 1.11 -22.46
CA ASN A 62 20.33 0.92 -21.01
C ASN A 62 19.18 -0.01 -20.65
N TRP A 63 19.47 -1.20 -20.13
CA TRP A 63 18.45 -2.17 -19.71
C TRP A 63 17.87 -1.80 -18.34
N ASP A 64 16.57 -2.03 -18.15
CA ASP A 64 15.90 -1.83 -16.87
C ASP A 64 16.41 -2.84 -15.82
N ASN A 65 16.79 -4.04 -16.25
CA ASN A 65 17.49 -5.01 -15.39
C ASN A 65 18.99 -4.66 -15.37
N PRO A 66 19.56 -4.26 -14.22
CA PRO A 66 20.94 -3.81 -14.14
C PRO A 66 21.96 -4.90 -14.54
N ASN A 67 21.61 -6.18 -14.37
CA ASN A 67 22.50 -7.29 -14.68
C ASN A 67 22.40 -7.80 -16.13
N ARG A 68 21.50 -7.22 -16.95
CA ARG A 68 21.27 -7.70 -18.32
C ARG A 68 22.34 -7.24 -19.31
N GLY A 69 22.91 -6.06 -19.08
CA GLY A 69 23.91 -5.50 -19.95
C GLY A 69 25.33 -6.03 -19.66
N ARG A 70 26.34 -5.27 -20.08
CA ARG A 70 27.74 -5.63 -19.94
C ARG A 70 28.66 -4.48 -19.55
N HIS A 71 28.24 -3.24 -19.75
CA HIS A 71 29.10 -2.07 -19.59
C HIS A 71 28.29 -0.83 -19.21
N ASP A 72 28.98 0.23 -18.81
CA ASP A 72 28.42 1.54 -18.46
C ASP A 72 28.12 2.43 -19.69
N GLY A 73 28.33 1.91 -20.89
CA GLY A 73 28.19 2.63 -22.17
C GLY A 73 29.52 3.12 -22.74
N THR A 74 30.65 2.69 -22.14
CA THR A 74 31.97 2.78 -22.76
C THR A 74 32.22 1.63 -23.75
N TYR A 75 32.94 1.94 -24.83
CA TYR A 75 33.49 0.95 -25.75
C TYR A 75 34.89 1.37 -26.17
N LYS A 76 35.86 0.46 -25.99
CA LYS A 76 37.30 0.70 -26.27
C LYS A 76 37.82 2.04 -25.71
N GLY A 77 37.49 2.33 -24.45
CA GLY A 77 37.93 3.54 -23.74
C GLY A 77 37.21 4.84 -24.12
N HIS A 78 36.22 4.80 -25.01
CA HIS A 78 35.40 5.97 -25.39
C HIS A 78 34.00 5.84 -24.81
N GLN A 79 33.47 6.91 -24.20
CA GLN A 79 32.10 6.95 -23.69
C GLN A 79 31.14 7.39 -24.80
N TYR A 80 30.15 6.55 -25.12
CA TYR A 80 29.11 6.88 -26.11
C TYR A 80 27.80 7.33 -25.45
N PHE A 81 27.44 6.67 -24.36
CA PHE A 81 26.33 7.04 -23.48
C PHE A 81 26.67 6.63 -22.05
N ARG A 82 25.97 7.15 -21.05
CA ARG A 82 26.12 6.73 -19.65
C ARG A 82 24.92 5.89 -19.25
N ALA A 83 25.12 4.60 -19.05
CA ALA A 83 24.14 3.69 -18.50
C ALA A 83 23.91 3.98 -17.00
N GLU A 84 22.82 3.46 -16.44
CA GLU A 84 22.46 3.68 -15.04
C GLU A 84 23.40 2.96 -14.06
N THR A 85 23.90 1.79 -14.44
CA THR A 85 24.87 1.01 -13.66
C THR A 85 26.08 0.64 -14.51
N GLU A 86 27.12 0.11 -13.86
CA GLU A 86 28.34 -0.35 -14.54
C GLU A 86 28.10 -1.49 -15.54
N THR A 87 26.96 -2.18 -15.42
CA THR A 87 26.64 -3.36 -16.23
C THR A 87 25.29 -3.28 -16.92
N SER A 88 24.53 -2.20 -16.83
CA SER A 88 23.19 -2.14 -17.47
C SER A 88 23.23 -1.79 -18.96
N GLY A 89 24.36 -1.33 -19.49
CA GLY A 89 24.50 -0.91 -20.89
C GLY A 89 24.84 -2.05 -21.86
N SER A 90 24.38 -1.95 -23.11
CA SER A 90 24.78 -2.83 -24.23
C SER A 90 24.80 -2.10 -25.55
N PHE A 91 25.68 -2.47 -26.47
CA PHE A 91 25.55 -2.12 -27.89
C PHE A 91 24.89 -3.27 -28.65
N VAL A 92 23.76 -3.00 -29.30
CA VAL A 92 22.93 -4.00 -29.96
C VAL A 92 22.61 -3.56 -31.38
N ARG A 93 22.47 -4.53 -32.29
CA ARG A 93 22.04 -4.25 -33.66
C ARG A 93 20.54 -3.93 -33.72
N PRO A 94 20.09 -2.99 -34.56
CA PRO A 94 18.68 -2.64 -34.68
C PRO A 94 17.75 -3.82 -34.98
N ASP A 95 18.19 -4.83 -35.74
CA ASP A 95 17.41 -6.03 -36.08
C ASP A 95 17.27 -7.03 -34.93
N LYS A 96 18.00 -6.85 -33.83
CA LYS A 96 17.98 -7.74 -32.66
C LYS A 96 17.03 -7.28 -31.56
N VAL A 97 16.48 -6.08 -31.65
CA VAL A 97 15.55 -5.53 -30.66
C VAL A 97 14.27 -5.09 -31.35
N SER A 98 13.19 -5.03 -30.59
CA SER A 98 11.90 -4.51 -31.08
C SER A 98 11.45 -3.32 -30.25
N LEU A 99 10.85 -2.32 -30.89
CA LEU A 99 10.13 -1.25 -30.20
C LEU A 99 8.88 -1.79 -29.49
N GLY A 100 8.42 -3.00 -29.84
CA GLY A 100 7.35 -3.70 -29.13
C GLY A 100 6.21 -4.15 -30.02
N THR A 101 5.01 -4.17 -29.45
CA THR A 101 3.74 -4.51 -30.09
C THR A 101 2.76 -3.34 -30.02
N SER A 102 1.73 -3.38 -30.84
CA SER A 102 0.63 -2.42 -30.81
C SER A 102 -0.41 -2.81 -29.75
N LEU A 103 -1.13 -1.82 -29.22
CA LEU A 103 -2.23 -2.07 -28.28
C LEU A 103 -3.29 -3.00 -28.89
N GLU A 104 -3.56 -2.84 -30.18
CA GLU A 104 -4.45 -3.65 -30.99
C GLU A 104 -4.05 -5.13 -30.98
N GLU A 105 -2.79 -5.43 -31.33
CA GLU A 105 -2.27 -6.79 -31.32
C GLU A 105 -2.29 -7.38 -29.91
N ALA A 106 -1.94 -6.58 -28.90
CA ALA A 106 -2.01 -6.99 -27.50
C ALA A 106 -3.44 -7.30 -27.05
N LEU A 107 -4.44 -6.51 -27.46
CA LEU A 107 -5.86 -6.78 -27.18
C LEU A 107 -6.33 -8.10 -27.78
N VAL A 108 -5.97 -8.37 -29.04
CA VAL A 108 -6.31 -9.65 -29.67
C VAL A 108 -5.60 -10.77 -28.95
N TYR A 109 -4.29 -10.66 -28.76
CA TYR A 109 -3.49 -11.69 -28.14
C TYR A 109 -4.02 -12.05 -26.76
N ARG A 110 -4.30 -11.06 -25.92
CA ARG A 110 -4.70 -11.27 -24.52
C ARG A 110 -6.15 -11.69 -24.35
N TYR A 111 -7.07 -11.08 -25.07
CA TYR A 111 -8.50 -11.24 -24.80
C TYR A 111 -9.24 -12.08 -25.84
N VAL A 112 -8.68 -12.23 -27.04
CA VAL A 112 -9.38 -12.85 -28.18
C VAL A 112 -8.76 -14.20 -28.55
N LEU A 113 -7.44 -14.38 -28.39
CA LEU A 113 -6.82 -15.69 -28.54
C LEU A 113 -7.21 -16.64 -27.40
N CYS A 114 -7.38 -17.92 -27.74
CA CYS A 114 -7.53 -18.96 -26.74
C CYS A 114 -6.16 -19.39 -26.18
N ALA A 115 -6.15 -20.02 -24.99
CA ALA A 115 -4.93 -20.45 -24.32
C ALA A 115 -4.10 -21.43 -25.17
N GLU A 116 -4.73 -22.31 -25.95
CA GLU A 116 -4.03 -23.23 -26.87
C GLU A 116 -3.27 -22.48 -27.97
N CYS A 117 -3.87 -21.44 -28.55
CA CYS A 117 -3.21 -20.61 -29.55
C CYS A 117 -2.06 -19.81 -28.93
N GLN A 118 -2.24 -19.21 -27.75
CA GLN A 118 -1.15 -18.51 -27.05
C GLN A 118 0.03 -19.44 -26.75
N LEU A 119 -0.25 -20.66 -26.27
CA LEU A 119 0.78 -21.67 -26.00
C LEU A 119 1.53 -22.09 -27.27
N SER A 120 0.79 -22.30 -28.37
CA SER A 120 1.40 -22.72 -29.64
C SER A 120 2.42 -21.70 -30.14
N VAL A 121 2.16 -20.41 -29.95
CA VAL A 121 3.05 -19.30 -30.33
C VAL A 121 4.39 -19.36 -29.60
N GLN A 122 4.35 -19.45 -28.28
CA GLN A 122 5.55 -19.49 -27.42
C GLN A 122 6.40 -20.73 -27.70
N THR A 123 5.77 -21.86 -28.04
CA THR A 123 6.49 -23.09 -28.41
C THR A 123 7.06 -23.06 -29.84
N PHE A 124 6.46 -22.30 -30.76
CA PHE A 124 6.90 -22.23 -32.16
C PHE A 124 8.17 -21.39 -32.31
N ASP A 125 8.29 -20.26 -31.60
CA ASP A 125 9.52 -19.46 -31.61
C ASP A 125 10.72 -20.24 -31.06
N SER A 126 10.48 -21.19 -30.15
CA SER A 126 11.51 -22.12 -29.66
C SER A 126 12.00 -23.10 -30.75
N LEU A 127 11.18 -23.40 -31.77
CA LEU A 127 11.48 -24.39 -32.82
C LEU A 127 12.09 -23.76 -34.09
N VAL A 128 11.95 -22.45 -34.30
CA VAL A 128 12.43 -21.74 -35.50
C VAL A 128 13.91 -21.30 -35.37
N ASN A 129 14.51 -21.41 -34.18
CA ASN A 129 15.97 -21.37 -33.98
C ASN A 129 16.55 -22.81 -33.98
N PRO A 130 17.16 -23.32 -35.07
CA PRO A 130 17.43 -24.75 -35.22
C PRO A 130 18.65 -25.26 -34.42
N THR A 131 19.34 -24.42 -33.66
CA THR A 131 20.52 -24.86 -32.90
C THR A 131 20.21 -25.45 -31.53
N LEU A 132 18.95 -25.43 -31.06
CA LEU A 132 18.62 -25.87 -29.71
C LEU A 132 17.35 -26.73 -29.66
N VAL A 133 17.58 -28.04 -29.48
CA VAL A 133 16.66 -29.05 -28.93
C VAL A 133 15.40 -29.36 -29.74
N THR A 134 15.39 -30.53 -30.39
CA THR A 134 14.14 -31.25 -30.67
C THR A 134 13.51 -31.69 -29.34
N PRO A 135 12.29 -31.24 -28.97
CA PRO A 135 11.57 -31.82 -27.85
C PRO A 135 11.04 -33.16 -28.31
N THR A 136 11.75 -34.24 -27.99
CA THR A 136 11.18 -35.58 -28.11
C THR A 136 10.16 -35.73 -26.96
N ASN A 137 8.89 -35.76 -27.35
CA ASN A 137 7.70 -36.10 -26.56
C ASN A 137 7.19 -35.04 -25.55
N CYS A 138 6.41 -34.08 -26.06
CA CYS A 138 5.29 -33.53 -25.27
C CYS A 138 4.21 -34.61 -25.16
N SER A 139 4.24 -35.43 -24.10
CA SER A 139 3.08 -36.26 -23.74
C SER A 139 2.23 -35.52 -22.72
N SER A 140 1.06 -35.04 -23.15
CA SER A 140 -0.02 -34.67 -22.22
C SER A 140 -0.64 -35.95 -21.68
N LYS A 141 -0.29 -36.35 -20.45
CA LYS A 141 -1.15 -37.27 -19.70
C LYS A 141 -2.28 -36.44 -19.10
N ALA A 142 -3.50 -36.66 -19.58
CA ALA A 142 -4.70 -36.20 -18.89
C ALA A 142 -4.68 -36.78 -17.47
N VAL A 143 -4.63 -35.91 -16.47
CA VAL A 143 -4.91 -36.27 -15.08
C VAL A 143 -6.34 -35.82 -14.82
N ASP A 144 -7.17 -36.71 -14.26
CA ASP A 144 -8.60 -36.53 -13.96
C ASP A 144 -8.90 -35.45 -12.88
N ASN A 145 -8.10 -34.38 -12.80
CA ASN A 145 -8.28 -33.32 -11.82
C ASN A 145 -8.04 -31.94 -12.47
N PRO A 146 -9.09 -31.11 -12.64
CA PRO A 146 -9.06 -29.94 -13.55
C PRO A 146 -8.29 -28.72 -13.02
N VAL A 147 -7.47 -28.85 -11.97
CA VAL A 147 -6.98 -27.70 -11.20
C VAL A 147 -5.44 -27.60 -11.10
N ARG A 148 -4.64 -28.54 -11.62
CA ARG A 148 -3.17 -28.41 -11.54
C ARG A 148 -2.44 -29.14 -12.67
N GLY A 149 -1.83 -28.38 -13.58
CA GLY A 149 -0.78 -28.86 -14.49
C GLY A 149 0.57 -28.23 -14.12
N THR A 150 1.61 -29.05 -13.96
CA THR A 150 2.99 -28.62 -13.75
C THR A 150 3.86 -29.14 -14.90
N ALA A 151 4.73 -28.29 -15.47
CA ALA A 151 5.73 -28.67 -16.45
C ALA A 151 7.11 -28.17 -16.00
N SER A 152 8.16 -28.99 -16.19
CA SER A 152 9.54 -28.69 -15.82
C SER A 152 10.48 -29.02 -16.99
N PHE A 153 11.47 -28.16 -17.28
CA PHE A 153 12.46 -28.37 -18.34
C PHE A 153 13.86 -27.93 -17.88
N GLY A 154 14.93 -28.55 -18.41
CA GLY A 154 16.31 -28.14 -18.19
C GLY A 154 17.27 -28.75 -19.22
N ALA A 155 18.31 -28.00 -19.62
CA ALA A 155 19.51 -28.49 -20.32
C ALA A 155 20.66 -27.46 -20.25
N THR A 156 21.91 -27.92 -20.17
CA THR A 156 23.18 -27.16 -20.00
C THR A 156 24.07 -27.22 -21.26
N PHE A 157 24.80 -26.14 -21.60
CA PHE A 157 25.70 -25.99 -22.78
C PHE A 157 27.17 -25.63 -22.42
N SER A 158 28.09 -25.76 -23.40
CA SER A 158 29.57 -25.60 -23.28
C SER A 158 30.12 -24.24 -23.77
N CYS A 159 31.31 -23.86 -23.26
CA CYS A 159 31.87 -22.50 -23.23
C CYS A 159 32.20 -21.76 -24.55
N ASP A 160 32.40 -22.43 -25.68
CA ASP A 160 32.98 -21.73 -26.87
C ASP A 160 31.92 -21.08 -27.79
N GLU A 161 30.62 -21.25 -27.52
CA GLU A 161 29.51 -20.57 -28.24
C GLU A 161 28.94 -19.36 -27.46
N MET A 162 29.55 -18.98 -26.34
CA MET A 162 29.03 -17.97 -25.41
C MET A 162 29.41 -16.51 -25.71
N GLU A 163 30.18 -16.23 -26.78
CA GLU A 163 30.74 -14.90 -27.01
C GLU A 163 29.72 -13.88 -27.59
N TYR A 164 28.60 -14.35 -28.16
CA TYR A 164 27.62 -13.49 -28.86
C TYR A 164 26.18 -13.48 -28.31
N SER A 165 25.84 -14.27 -27.29
CA SER A 165 24.45 -14.39 -26.79
C SER A 165 24.17 -13.81 -25.41
N GLY A 166 25.16 -13.52 -24.57
CA GLY A 166 24.92 -12.84 -23.28
C GLY A 166 24.07 -13.62 -22.29
N SER A 167 23.91 -14.93 -22.45
CA SER A 167 23.23 -15.80 -21.49
C SER A 167 24.25 -16.41 -20.52
N HIS A 168 24.57 -15.69 -19.45
CA HIS A 168 25.06 -16.34 -18.23
C HIS A 168 23.87 -16.82 -17.40
N GLU A 169 23.09 -17.78 -17.89
CA GLU A 169 22.19 -18.58 -17.06
C GLU A 169 21.62 -19.76 -17.86
N VAL A 170 21.55 -20.93 -17.21
CA VAL A 170 20.87 -22.12 -17.73
C VAL A 170 19.40 -21.76 -17.97
N LEU A 171 19.00 -21.64 -19.23
CA LEU A 171 17.64 -21.24 -19.63
C LEU A 171 16.62 -22.31 -19.22
N THR A 172 16.00 -22.12 -18.08
CA THR A 172 14.63 -22.58 -17.82
C THR A 172 13.72 -21.36 -17.93
N GLN A 173 13.47 -20.85 -19.13
CA GLN A 173 12.55 -19.72 -19.31
C GLN A 173 11.14 -20.14 -18.87
N PRO A 174 10.52 -19.45 -17.90
CA PRO A 174 9.14 -19.73 -17.53
C PRO A 174 8.20 -19.31 -18.67
N VAL A 175 7.35 -20.23 -19.13
CA VAL A 175 6.32 -19.95 -20.14
C VAL A 175 5.24 -19.05 -19.53
N ARG A 176 5.12 -17.81 -20.00
CA ARG A 176 4.11 -16.85 -19.51
C ARG A 176 2.77 -17.08 -20.18
N ILE A 177 1.87 -17.78 -19.48
CA ILE A 177 0.48 -17.97 -19.93
C ILE A 177 -0.43 -16.98 -19.23
N GLU A 178 -1.08 -16.12 -19.99
CA GLU A 178 -2.06 -15.17 -19.48
C GLU A 178 -3.49 -15.73 -19.63
N LEU A 179 -3.92 -16.52 -18.64
CA LEU A 179 -5.25 -17.14 -18.63
C LEU A 179 -6.36 -16.12 -18.31
N PHE A 180 -6.70 -15.26 -19.27
CA PHE A 180 -7.90 -14.42 -19.21
C PHE A 180 -9.08 -15.11 -19.91
N THR A 181 -9.44 -16.32 -19.47
CA THR A 181 -10.56 -17.04 -20.08
C THR A 181 -11.87 -16.38 -19.72
N ASN A 182 -12.57 -15.83 -20.71
CA ASN A 182 -13.92 -15.33 -20.55
C ASN A 182 -14.86 -16.51 -20.24
N ARG A 183 -15.78 -16.37 -19.26
CA ARG A 183 -16.72 -17.44 -18.82
C ARG A 183 -17.51 -18.09 -19.96
N SER A 184 -17.69 -17.37 -21.08
CA SER A 184 -18.40 -17.84 -22.27
C SER A 184 -17.61 -18.85 -23.12
N GLN A 185 -16.28 -18.92 -22.99
CA GLN A 185 -15.45 -19.91 -23.71
C GLN A 185 -15.40 -21.26 -22.99
N LEU A 186 -15.57 -21.29 -21.67
CA LEU A 186 -15.58 -22.53 -20.86
C LEU A 186 -16.81 -23.41 -21.12
N GLN A 187 -17.91 -22.86 -21.64
CA GLN A 187 -19.13 -23.63 -21.93
C GLN A 187 -19.13 -24.31 -23.32
N ALA A 188 -18.16 -24.01 -24.18
CA ALA A 188 -18.07 -24.57 -25.53
C ALA A 188 -16.83 -25.45 -25.68
N ALA A 189 -16.81 -26.59 -24.99
CA ALA A 189 -15.80 -27.63 -25.13
C ALA A 189 -15.94 -28.42 -26.45
N ASN A 190 -16.00 -27.72 -27.60
CA ASN A 190 -16.02 -28.31 -28.94
C ASN A 190 -15.27 -27.39 -29.92
N ALA A 191 -14.82 -27.95 -31.05
CA ALA A 191 -14.02 -27.36 -32.14
C ALA A 191 -14.46 -25.98 -32.71
N ILE A 192 -15.53 -25.38 -32.18
CA ILE A 192 -16.02 -24.03 -32.45
C ILE A 192 -15.18 -22.96 -31.70
N SER A 193 -14.41 -23.33 -30.66
CA SER A 193 -13.59 -22.38 -29.88
C SER A 193 -12.54 -21.63 -30.74
N HIS A 194 -11.92 -22.33 -31.70
CA HIS A 194 -10.94 -21.74 -32.62
C HIS A 194 -11.56 -20.83 -33.70
N GLN A 195 -12.85 -20.98 -34.04
CA GLN A 195 -13.51 -20.14 -35.05
C GLN A 195 -13.67 -18.68 -34.62
N ARG A 196 -13.60 -18.41 -33.31
CA ARG A 196 -13.66 -17.06 -32.73
C ARG A 196 -12.31 -16.62 -32.15
N CYS A 197 -11.25 -17.34 -32.48
CA CYS A 197 -9.89 -17.01 -32.09
C CYS A 197 -9.27 -16.04 -33.11
N GLY A 198 -8.43 -15.11 -32.65
CA GLY A 198 -7.73 -14.16 -33.52
C GLY A 198 -8.62 -13.03 -34.06
N PRO A 199 -8.25 -12.39 -35.18
CA PRO A 199 -8.93 -11.19 -35.69
C PRO A 199 -10.46 -11.32 -35.82
N GLN A 200 -10.97 -12.52 -36.14
CA GLN A 200 -12.40 -12.77 -36.34
C GLN A 200 -13.22 -12.73 -35.04
N GLY A 201 -12.60 -12.92 -33.88
CA GLY A 201 -13.25 -12.85 -32.58
C GLY A 201 -13.43 -11.43 -32.06
N VAL A 202 -12.66 -10.47 -32.59
CA VAL A 202 -12.61 -9.08 -32.11
C VAL A 202 -13.98 -8.41 -32.03
N PRO A 203 -14.85 -8.44 -33.08
CA PRO A 203 -16.15 -7.76 -33.05
C PRO A 203 -17.12 -8.30 -31.99
N ILE A 204 -16.86 -9.51 -31.47
CA ILE A 204 -17.72 -10.18 -30.49
C ILE A 204 -17.15 -9.97 -29.08
N ILE A 205 -15.86 -10.24 -28.89
CA ILE A 205 -15.26 -10.31 -27.56
C ILE A 205 -14.97 -8.90 -27.02
N LEU A 206 -14.32 -8.04 -27.80
CA LEU A 206 -13.87 -6.73 -27.32
C LEU A 206 -15.04 -5.78 -27.01
N LYS A 207 -16.19 -5.92 -27.68
CA LYS A 207 -17.37 -5.07 -27.44
C LYS A 207 -17.96 -5.18 -26.04
N THR A 208 -17.59 -6.23 -25.30
CA THR A 208 -18.05 -6.46 -23.92
C THR A 208 -17.04 -6.00 -22.87
N LEU A 209 -15.81 -5.67 -23.27
CA LEU A 209 -14.71 -5.38 -22.38
C LEU A 209 -14.94 -4.03 -21.67
N ARG A 210 -14.82 -4.04 -20.33
CA ARG A 210 -14.92 -2.84 -19.49
C ARG A 210 -13.58 -2.40 -18.92
N SER A 211 -12.68 -3.36 -18.71
CA SER A 211 -11.35 -3.16 -18.17
C SER A 211 -10.36 -3.98 -18.98
N ALA A 212 -9.25 -3.37 -19.36
CA ALA A 212 -8.15 -4.02 -20.07
C ALA A 212 -6.83 -3.75 -19.33
N VAL A 213 -6.03 -4.79 -19.12
CA VAL A 213 -4.81 -4.74 -18.31
C VAL A 213 -3.66 -5.37 -19.09
N PHE A 214 -2.57 -4.63 -19.24
CA PHE A 214 -1.41 -5.01 -20.03
C PHE A 214 -0.09 -4.86 -19.28
N THR A 215 -0.12 -5.05 -17.96
CA THR A 215 1.07 -4.95 -17.11
C THR A 215 2.23 -5.76 -17.68
N LEU A 216 3.36 -5.10 -17.95
CA LEU A 216 4.57 -5.71 -18.51
C LEU A 216 4.36 -6.42 -19.86
N VAL A 217 3.46 -5.92 -20.70
CA VAL A 217 3.39 -6.27 -22.13
C VAL A 217 4.10 -5.18 -22.91
N PRO A 218 4.90 -5.50 -23.93
CA PRO A 218 5.73 -4.50 -24.62
C PRO A 218 4.93 -3.60 -25.59
N ILE A 219 3.84 -2.99 -25.12
CA ILE A 219 3.02 -2.07 -25.91
C ILE A 219 3.76 -0.75 -26.03
N HIS A 220 3.91 -0.23 -27.25
CA HIS A 220 4.60 1.04 -27.47
C HIS A 220 3.75 2.10 -28.18
N ARG A 221 2.62 1.71 -28.78
CA ARG A 221 1.69 2.62 -29.48
C ARG A 221 0.34 1.96 -29.77
N ALA A 222 -0.58 2.75 -30.32
CA ALA A 222 -1.69 2.27 -31.13
C ALA A 222 -1.37 2.34 -32.63
N LEU A 223 -2.02 1.53 -33.45
CA LEU A 223 -1.99 1.62 -34.90
C LEU A 223 -2.95 2.72 -35.36
N ARG A 224 -2.41 3.90 -35.69
CA ARG A 224 -3.14 4.90 -36.49
C ARG A 224 -2.91 4.66 -37.98
N GLY A 225 -3.98 4.50 -38.76
CA GLY A 225 -3.97 4.69 -40.21
C GLY A 225 -3.86 3.43 -41.08
N PRO A 226 -3.86 3.61 -42.42
CA PRO A 226 -4.05 2.52 -43.38
C PRO A 226 -2.84 1.58 -43.44
N PRO A 227 -3.06 0.32 -43.87
CA PRO A 227 -2.10 -0.78 -43.75
C PRO A 227 -0.80 -0.55 -44.52
N ASN A 228 0.29 -1.13 -44.01
CA ASN A 228 1.25 -1.79 -44.90
C ASN A 228 0.82 -3.27 -45.02
N PRO A 229 0.32 -3.73 -46.18
CA PRO A 229 -0.29 -5.05 -46.36
C PRO A 229 0.68 -6.24 -46.26
N GLU A 230 1.98 -6.02 -46.11
CA GLU A 230 3.00 -7.09 -46.03
C GLU A 230 3.25 -7.64 -44.62
N THR A 231 2.62 -7.08 -43.58
CA THR A 231 2.81 -7.51 -42.18
C THR A 231 1.50 -7.96 -41.54
N ALA A 232 1.37 -9.25 -41.23
CA ALA A 232 0.19 -9.83 -40.61
C ALA A 232 -0.03 -9.28 -39.19
N SER A 233 -0.97 -8.33 -39.04
CA SER A 233 -1.43 -7.90 -37.72
C SER A 233 -2.44 -8.91 -37.15
N LEU A 234 -2.39 -9.16 -35.84
CA LEU A 234 -3.44 -9.88 -35.13
C LEU A 234 -4.75 -9.10 -35.05
N TRP A 235 -4.73 -7.80 -35.36
CA TRP A 235 -5.92 -6.97 -35.44
C TRP A 235 -6.67 -7.18 -36.76
N PRO A 236 -8.02 -7.12 -36.78
CA PRO A 236 -8.78 -7.06 -38.02
C PRO A 236 -8.36 -5.87 -38.89
N LEU A 237 -8.56 -5.97 -40.21
CA LEU A 237 -8.11 -5.00 -41.24
C LEU A 237 -8.17 -3.54 -40.73
N PRO A 238 -7.03 -2.79 -40.75
CA PRO A 238 -6.96 -1.43 -40.23
C PRO A 238 -7.95 -0.49 -40.94
N GLY A 239 -8.77 0.22 -40.17
CA GLY A 239 -9.77 1.16 -40.70
C GLY A 239 -10.85 1.61 -39.71
N GLY A 240 -11.06 0.86 -38.62
CA GLY A 240 -11.93 1.26 -37.51
C GLY A 240 -11.15 1.91 -36.36
N THR A 241 -11.79 2.84 -35.65
CA THR A 241 -11.21 3.42 -34.41
C THR A 241 -11.28 2.42 -33.26
N LEU A 242 -10.36 2.45 -32.28
CA LEU A 242 -10.42 1.58 -31.09
C LEU A 242 -11.81 1.62 -30.42
N GLY A 243 -12.44 2.79 -30.39
CA GLY A 243 -13.77 3.00 -29.81
C GLY A 243 -14.91 2.20 -30.46
N GLU A 244 -14.80 1.82 -31.74
CA GLU A 244 -15.79 0.96 -32.41
C GLU A 244 -15.77 -0.47 -31.86
N PHE A 245 -14.58 -0.95 -31.50
CA PHE A 245 -14.36 -2.29 -30.96
C PHE A 245 -14.46 -2.34 -29.44
N LEU A 246 -14.20 -1.22 -28.77
CA LEU A 246 -14.18 -1.08 -27.31
C LEU A 246 -15.21 -0.04 -26.79
N PRO A 247 -16.49 -0.11 -27.19
CA PRO A 247 -17.50 0.91 -26.86
C PRO A 247 -17.85 0.97 -25.37
N LYS A 248 -17.41 0.00 -24.55
CA LYS A 248 -17.72 -0.10 -23.12
C LYS A 248 -16.47 -0.04 -22.23
N LEU A 249 -15.28 0.14 -22.81
CA LEU A 249 -14.04 0.16 -22.06
C LEU A 249 -13.97 1.45 -21.23
N THR A 250 -13.87 1.29 -19.91
CA THR A 250 -13.82 2.39 -18.94
C THR A 250 -12.51 2.41 -18.16
N GLU A 251 -11.74 1.32 -18.17
CA GLU A 251 -10.49 1.18 -17.44
C GLU A 251 -9.42 0.59 -18.36
N LEU A 252 -8.25 1.21 -18.39
CA LEU A 252 -7.12 0.77 -19.18
C LEU A 252 -5.85 0.86 -18.35
N ASP A 253 -5.17 -0.27 -18.20
CA ASP A 253 -3.89 -0.40 -17.53
C ASP A 253 -2.81 -0.77 -18.54
N LEU A 254 -1.87 0.16 -18.73
CA LEU A 254 -0.69 0.07 -19.58
C LEU A 254 0.58 0.21 -18.73
N SER A 255 0.53 -0.26 -17.47
CA SER A 255 1.65 -0.17 -16.53
C SER A 255 2.85 -0.99 -17.01
N GLY A 256 4.04 -0.40 -16.90
CA GLY A 256 5.30 -1.04 -17.27
C GLY A 256 5.33 -1.55 -18.71
N CYS A 257 4.73 -0.82 -19.65
CA CYS A 257 4.82 -1.14 -21.08
C CYS A 257 6.08 -0.51 -21.69
N LEU A 258 6.16 -0.43 -23.03
CA LEU A 258 7.22 0.27 -23.76
C LEU A 258 6.78 1.67 -24.22
N LEU A 259 5.80 2.28 -23.56
CA LEU A 259 5.39 3.65 -23.89
C LEU A 259 6.50 4.62 -23.45
N SER A 260 7.04 5.38 -24.39
CA SER A 260 8.14 6.33 -24.16
C SER A 260 7.71 7.79 -24.30
N ARG A 261 6.49 8.06 -24.80
CA ARG A 261 6.00 9.42 -25.05
C ARG A 261 4.53 9.56 -24.65
N TRP A 262 4.19 10.74 -24.16
CA TRP A 262 2.80 11.08 -23.84
C TRP A 262 1.88 11.17 -25.07
N ILE A 263 2.45 11.48 -26.24
CA ILE A 263 1.68 11.53 -27.50
C ILE A 263 1.03 10.17 -27.80
N ASP A 264 1.76 9.08 -27.60
CA ASP A 264 1.27 7.72 -27.85
C ASP A 264 0.10 7.37 -26.90
N VAL A 265 0.21 7.77 -25.63
CA VAL A 265 -0.88 7.62 -24.64
C VAL A 265 -2.12 8.41 -25.05
N ALA A 266 -1.94 9.63 -25.55
CA ALA A 266 -3.03 10.50 -25.98
C ALA A 266 -3.71 9.99 -27.26
N GLU A 267 -2.94 9.45 -28.21
CA GLU A 267 -3.47 8.83 -29.42
C GLU A 267 -4.30 7.57 -29.14
N ILE A 268 -3.94 6.82 -28.10
CA ILE A 268 -4.77 5.73 -27.58
C ILE A 268 -6.05 6.30 -26.98
N CYS A 269 -5.93 7.23 -26.04
CA CYS A 269 -7.07 7.70 -25.23
C CYS A 269 -8.10 8.51 -26.03
N VAL A 270 -7.68 9.28 -27.05
CA VAL A 270 -8.62 10.01 -27.92
C VAL A 270 -9.58 9.09 -28.69
N GLN A 271 -9.20 7.83 -28.87
CA GLN A 271 -10.05 6.81 -29.52
C GLN A 271 -10.97 6.08 -28.52
N LEU A 272 -10.81 6.32 -27.22
CA LEU A 272 -11.53 5.66 -26.12
C LEU A 272 -12.36 6.67 -25.32
N PRO A 273 -13.48 7.19 -25.90
CA PRO A 273 -14.19 8.34 -25.34
C PRO A 273 -14.86 8.08 -23.98
N TRP A 274 -15.01 6.81 -23.57
CA TRP A 274 -15.65 6.42 -22.31
C TRP A 274 -14.64 6.06 -21.21
N LEU A 275 -13.34 6.24 -21.47
CA LEU A 275 -12.28 5.89 -20.53
C LEU A 275 -12.33 6.79 -19.29
N LYS A 276 -12.39 6.16 -18.10
CA LYS A 276 -12.48 6.83 -16.79
C LYS A 276 -11.27 6.58 -15.92
N SER A 277 -10.58 5.44 -16.09
CA SER A 277 -9.39 5.09 -15.33
C SER A 277 -8.25 4.74 -16.28
N LEU A 278 -7.12 5.41 -16.10
CA LEU A 278 -5.90 5.17 -16.85
C LEU A 278 -4.75 4.91 -15.88
N ASN A 279 -4.10 3.77 -16.04
CA ASN A 279 -2.87 3.42 -15.35
C ASN A 279 -1.72 3.37 -16.36
N VAL A 280 -0.74 4.24 -16.21
CA VAL A 280 0.49 4.28 -17.04
C VAL A 280 1.75 4.22 -16.18
N ASN A 281 1.64 3.67 -14.97
CA ASN A 281 2.74 3.52 -14.02
C ASN A 281 3.98 2.88 -14.66
N SER A 282 5.17 3.24 -14.19
CA SER A 282 6.43 2.55 -14.55
C SER A 282 6.74 2.57 -16.05
N ASN A 283 6.26 3.58 -16.77
CA ASN A 283 6.68 3.88 -18.13
C ASN A 283 7.62 5.10 -18.14
N HIS A 284 8.48 5.21 -19.15
CA HIS A 284 9.42 6.33 -19.30
C HIS A 284 8.81 7.41 -20.19
N LEU A 285 7.66 7.95 -19.79
CA LEU A 285 6.87 8.87 -20.62
C LEU A 285 7.52 10.26 -20.70
N ARG A 286 8.03 10.59 -21.88
CA ARG A 286 8.54 11.92 -22.21
C ARG A 286 7.42 12.84 -22.68
N LEU A 287 7.43 14.07 -22.20
CA LEU A 287 6.51 15.12 -22.65
C LEU A 287 7.11 15.90 -23.83
N PRO A 288 6.29 16.37 -24.78
CA PRO A 288 6.74 17.32 -25.78
C PRO A 288 7.28 18.59 -25.14
N LEU A 289 8.15 19.32 -25.83
CA LEU A 289 8.57 20.64 -25.34
C LEU A 289 7.36 21.57 -25.10
N PRO A 290 7.40 22.45 -24.09
CA PRO A 290 6.44 23.55 -23.97
C PRO A 290 6.45 24.45 -25.21
N ILE A 291 5.31 25.05 -25.54
CA ILE A 291 5.14 25.91 -26.74
C ILE A 291 6.20 27.04 -26.81
N CYS A 292 6.65 27.58 -25.67
CA CYS A 292 7.56 28.72 -25.60
C CYS A 292 9.05 28.34 -25.40
N SER A 293 9.47 27.15 -25.81
CA SER A 293 10.86 26.68 -25.57
C SER A 293 11.87 27.36 -26.52
N GLU A 294 13.04 27.76 -26.00
CA GLU A 294 14.14 28.30 -26.82
C GLU A 294 14.79 27.23 -27.72
N ASN A 295 15.45 27.66 -28.79
CA ASN A 295 16.19 26.78 -29.70
C ASN A 295 17.44 26.19 -29.01
N PHE A 296 17.59 24.87 -29.01
CA PHE A 296 18.73 24.18 -28.39
C PHE A 296 19.84 23.86 -29.40
N THR A 297 21.08 23.70 -28.91
CA THR A 297 22.22 23.25 -29.73
C THR A 297 22.21 21.73 -29.91
N LYS A 298 22.73 21.24 -31.04
CA LYS A 298 22.79 19.79 -31.38
C LYS A 298 23.51 18.94 -30.31
N SER A 299 24.52 19.49 -29.63
CA SER A 299 25.24 18.81 -28.53
C SER A 299 24.37 18.57 -27.28
N LYS A 300 23.29 19.36 -27.09
CA LYS A 300 22.31 19.16 -26.01
C LYS A 300 21.14 18.26 -26.42
N GLU A 301 21.00 17.94 -27.71
CA GLU A 301 19.84 17.25 -28.26
C GLU A 301 19.72 15.82 -27.74
N THR A 302 20.78 15.00 -27.76
CA THR A 302 20.74 13.61 -27.27
C THR A 302 20.32 13.51 -25.80
N ALA A 303 20.85 14.40 -24.96
CA ALA A 303 20.49 14.46 -23.54
C ALA A 303 19.02 14.91 -23.33
N LEU A 304 18.53 15.81 -24.20
CA LEU A 304 17.13 16.24 -24.19
C LEU A 304 16.20 15.15 -24.71
N ARG A 305 16.59 14.38 -25.74
CA ARG A 305 15.81 13.26 -26.28
C ARG A 305 15.53 12.19 -25.24
N LEU A 306 16.44 11.96 -24.30
CA LEU A 306 16.19 11.03 -23.19
C LEU A 306 15.08 11.50 -22.23
N ARG A 307 14.77 12.81 -22.18
CA ARG A 307 13.86 13.41 -21.19
C ARG A 307 12.59 14.01 -21.78
N CYS A 308 12.66 14.45 -23.04
CA CYS A 308 11.62 15.19 -23.72
C CYS A 308 11.35 14.56 -25.09
N ASP A 309 10.10 14.62 -25.52
CA ASP A 309 9.70 14.31 -26.89
C ASP A 309 10.01 15.52 -27.78
N LEU A 310 11.02 15.39 -28.63
CA LEU A 310 11.45 16.45 -29.56
C LEU A 310 10.83 16.30 -30.95
N ASP A 311 10.15 15.18 -31.21
CA ASP A 311 9.65 14.84 -32.54
C ASP A 311 8.19 15.24 -32.73
N SER A 312 7.46 15.40 -31.63
CA SER A 312 6.09 15.91 -31.63
C SER A 312 6.04 17.44 -31.65
N GLU A 313 5.20 18.00 -32.53
CA GLU A 313 4.97 19.44 -32.61
C GLU A 313 4.18 19.93 -31.38
N PRO A 314 4.70 20.90 -30.60
CA PRO A 314 4.11 21.30 -29.32
C PRO A 314 2.64 21.74 -29.37
N GLU A 315 2.23 22.55 -30.34
CA GLU A 315 0.87 23.10 -30.41
C GLU A 315 -0.15 22.00 -30.74
N SER A 316 0.15 21.17 -31.74
CA SER A 316 -0.66 20.02 -32.13
C SER A 316 -0.79 19.01 -31.00
N SER A 317 0.30 18.80 -30.26
CA SER A 317 0.33 17.90 -29.10
C SER A 317 -0.60 18.41 -27.99
N GLU A 318 -0.48 19.69 -27.62
CA GLU A 318 -1.38 20.33 -26.63
C GLU A 318 -2.85 20.20 -27.02
N HIS A 319 -3.16 20.43 -28.29
CA HIS A 319 -4.52 20.27 -28.80
C HIS A 319 -5.00 18.81 -28.70
N LEU A 320 -4.17 17.82 -29.04
CA LEU A 320 -4.50 16.41 -28.88
C LEU A 320 -4.74 16.06 -27.40
N PHE A 321 -3.84 16.45 -26.50
CA PHE A 321 -3.93 16.17 -25.07
C PHE A 321 -5.21 16.72 -24.46
N SER A 322 -5.58 17.94 -24.81
CA SER A 322 -6.81 18.58 -24.31
C SER A 322 -8.09 17.81 -24.68
N ARG A 323 -8.06 17.02 -25.76
CA ARG A 323 -9.19 16.21 -26.24
C ARG A 323 -9.11 14.75 -25.84
N ALA A 324 -7.94 14.26 -25.42
CA ALA A 324 -7.70 12.86 -25.15
C ALA A 324 -8.24 12.42 -23.77
N PHE A 325 -8.32 13.31 -22.78
CA PHE A 325 -8.65 12.94 -21.40
C PHE A 325 -9.83 13.70 -20.73
N PRO A 326 -10.91 14.09 -21.45
CA PRO A 326 -11.97 14.94 -20.89
C PRO A 326 -12.77 14.26 -19.77
N GLU A 327 -13.00 12.95 -19.87
CA GLU A 327 -13.83 12.17 -18.95
C GLU A 327 -13.01 11.36 -17.94
N LEU A 328 -11.67 11.51 -17.95
CA LEU A 328 -10.79 10.73 -17.10
C LEU A 328 -10.96 11.14 -15.63
N GLN A 329 -11.28 10.16 -14.78
CA GLN A 329 -11.58 10.35 -13.35
C GLN A 329 -10.47 9.81 -12.45
N ARG A 330 -9.72 8.81 -12.91
CA ARG A 330 -8.58 8.22 -12.20
C ARG A 330 -7.35 8.19 -13.09
N LEU A 331 -6.25 8.68 -12.57
CA LEU A 331 -4.94 8.67 -13.23
C LEU A 331 -3.88 8.15 -12.26
N LEU A 332 -3.19 7.09 -12.66
CA LEU A 332 -2.05 6.53 -11.94
C LEU A 332 -0.77 6.80 -12.73
N LEU A 333 0.16 7.52 -12.10
CA LEU A 333 1.44 7.97 -12.64
C LEU A 333 2.62 7.57 -11.75
N VAL A 334 2.59 6.36 -11.18
CA VAL A 334 3.58 5.86 -10.21
C VAL A 334 4.89 5.46 -10.89
N ARG A 335 6.04 5.81 -10.29
CA ARG A 335 7.40 5.52 -10.85
C ARG A 335 7.58 6.02 -12.28
N SER A 336 7.35 7.32 -12.48
CA SER A 336 7.50 8.07 -13.72
C SER A 336 8.76 8.95 -13.60
N PRO A 337 9.92 8.50 -14.11
CA PRO A 337 11.24 9.07 -13.76
C PRO A 337 11.44 10.53 -14.18
N PHE A 338 10.63 11.04 -15.12
CA PHE A 338 10.74 12.40 -15.62
C PHE A 338 9.70 13.35 -15.02
N LEU A 339 8.75 12.85 -14.22
CA LEU A 339 7.67 13.66 -13.68
C LEU A 339 8.21 14.65 -12.64
N ASN A 340 7.91 15.92 -12.81
CA ASN A 340 8.11 16.98 -11.83
C ASN A 340 6.81 17.79 -11.64
N TRP A 341 6.80 18.76 -10.72
CA TRP A 341 5.61 19.58 -10.44
C TRP A 341 5.12 20.42 -11.64
N VAL A 342 6.03 20.90 -12.49
CA VAL A 342 5.68 21.68 -13.69
C VAL A 342 4.97 20.78 -14.70
N ASP A 343 5.52 19.58 -14.92
CA ASP A 343 4.93 18.58 -15.80
C ASP A 343 3.57 18.10 -15.28
N LEU A 344 3.45 17.85 -13.97
CA LEU A 344 2.17 17.48 -13.37
C LEU A 344 1.15 18.61 -13.51
N ALA A 345 1.55 19.87 -13.32
CA ALA A 345 0.67 21.02 -13.50
C ALA A 345 0.17 21.17 -14.94
N ARG A 346 1.01 20.82 -15.92
CA ARG A 346 0.66 20.75 -17.34
C ARG A 346 -0.30 19.59 -17.61
N ILE A 347 -0.01 18.39 -17.12
CA ILE A 347 -0.88 17.20 -17.27
C ILE A 347 -2.27 17.49 -16.69
N MET A 348 -2.34 18.11 -15.51
CA MET A 348 -3.60 18.44 -14.83
C MET A 348 -4.49 19.43 -15.59
N LYS A 349 -3.95 20.16 -16.58
CA LYS A 349 -4.74 20.97 -17.51
C LYS A 349 -5.63 20.09 -18.40
N TRP A 350 -5.15 18.90 -18.77
CA TRP A 350 -5.78 18.03 -19.76
C TRP A 350 -6.80 17.04 -19.17
N VAL A 351 -6.82 16.87 -17.84
CA VAL A 351 -7.69 15.92 -17.13
C VAL A 351 -8.73 16.66 -16.27
N PRO A 352 -9.75 17.28 -16.88
CA PRO A 352 -10.63 18.19 -16.18
C PRO A 352 -11.56 17.54 -15.16
N SER A 353 -11.82 16.24 -15.31
CA SER A 353 -12.80 15.47 -14.52
C SER A 353 -12.14 14.59 -13.45
N LEU A 354 -10.85 14.81 -13.18
CA LEU A 354 -10.04 13.97 -12.29
C LEU A 354 -10.54 14.01 -10.85
N LYS A 355 -10.66 12.84 -10.23
CA LYS A 355 -11.08 12.63 -8.85
C LYS A 355 -10.04 11.87 -8.04
N SER A 356 -9.33 10.93 -8.65
CA SER A 356 -8.33 10.07 -8.02
C SER A 356 -7.00 10.22 -8.74
N LEU A 357 -5.98 10.64 -8.01
CA LEU A 357 -4.62 10.82 -8.53
C LEU A 357 -3.63 10.05 -7.65
N SER A 358 -2.86 9.16 -8.26
CA SER A 358 -1.66 8.59 -7.61
C SER A 358 -0.42 9.02 -8.37
N ILE A 359 0.48 9.65 -7.64
CA ILE A 359 1.82 10.06 -8.07
C ILE A 359 2.88 9.43 -7.16
N ALA A 360 2.56 8.29 -6.55
CA ALA A 360 3.46 7.63 -5.62
C ALA A 360 4.80 7.26 -6.27
N HIS A 361 5.86 7.17 -5.47
CA HIS A 361 7.20 6.77 -5.91
C HIS A 361 7.75 7.61 -7.08
N ASN A 362 7.38 8.90 -7.13
CA ASN A 362 7.98 9.91 -8.00
C ASN A 362 8.68 10.93 -7.10
N GLU A 363 9.99 11.04 -7.15
CA GLU A 363 10.80 11.91 -6.27
C GLU A 363 10.58 13.42 -6.55
N LEU A 364 9.37 13.91 -6.31
CA LEU A 364 8.91 15.27 -6.60
C LEU A 364 9.35 16.27 -5.53
N GLY A 365 9.60 15.80 -4.31
CA GLY A 365 9.86 16.64 -3.15
C GLY A 365 8.63 17.39 -2.64
N ASN A 366 8.88 18.45 -1.86
CA ASN A 366 7.83 19.33 -1.35
C ASN A 366 7.10 20.07 -2.48
N LEU A 367 5.81 20.32 -2.27
CA LEU A 367 4.98 21.05 -3.21
C LEU A 367 5.46 22.53 -3.31
N PRO A 368 5.66 23.09 -4.52
CA PRO A 368 6.09 24.48 -4.71
C PRO A 368 5.05 25.49 -4.21
N SER A 369 5.51 26.67 -3.79
CA SER A 369 4.64 27.77 -3.34
C SER A 369 3.94 28.51 -4.48
N ASP A 370 4.63 28.65 -5.63
CA ASP A 370 4.08 29.29 -6.83
C ASP A 370 3.48 28.22 -7.75
N LEU A 371 2.17 28.03 -7.65
CA LEU A 371 1.42 27.07 -8.46
C LEU A 371 0.35 27.77 -9.30
N PRO A 372 0.14 27.33 -10.55
CA PRO A 372 -0.94 27.86 -11.38
C PRO A 372 -2.32 27.71 -10.72
N GLU A 373 -3.19 28.72 -10.88
CA GLU A 373 -4.54 28.73 -10.28
C GLU A 373 -5.37 27.49 -10.70
N HIS A 374 -5.26 27.07 -11.97
CA HIS A 374 -5.96 25.89 -12.46
C HIS A 374 -5.53 24.62 -11.74
N PHE A 375 -4.24 24.50 -11.39
CA PHE A 375 -3.71 23.34 -10.68
C PHE A 375 -4.28 23.28 -9.27
N VAL A 376 -4.21 24.38 -8.52
CA VAL A 376 -4.77 24.48 -7.15
C VAL A 376 -6.26 24.16 -7.15
N ARG A 377 -7.02 24.70 -8.10
CA ARG A 377 -8.45 24.42 -8.24
C ARG A 377 -8.72 22.94 -8.47
N ARG A 378 -7.93 22.28 -9.32
CA ARG A 378 -8.07 20.85 -9.63
C ARG A 378 -7.65 19.96 -8.47
N PHE A 379 -6.54 20.27 -7.81
CA PHE A 379 -6.08 19.54 -6.62
C PHE A 379 -7.15 19.53 -5.52
N ARG A 380 -7.86 20.65 -5.33
CA ARG A 380 -8.98 20.76 -4.37
C ARG A 380 -10.23 19.96 -4.77
N GLN A 381 -10.37 19.56 -6.03
CA GLN A 381 -11.50 18.77 -6.52
C GLN A 381 -11.29 17.26 -6.38
N LEU A 382 -10.08 16.82 -6.05
CA LEU A 382 -9.78 15.41 -5.83
C LEU A 382 -10.56 14.85 -4.63
N THR A 383 -10.96 13.59 -4.77
CA THR A 383 -11.51 12.77 -3.69
C THR A 383 -10.45 11.86 -3.09
N GLU A 384 -9.45 11.47 -3.89
CA GLU A 384 -8.38 10.56 -3.49
C GLU A 384 -7.04 11.09 -4.03
N LEU A 385 -6.05 11.17 -3.14
CA LEU A 385 -4.70 11.62 -3.47
C LEU A 385 -3.67 10.70 -2.82
N ASP A 386 -2.86 10.07 -3.65
CA ASP A 386 -1.75 9.23 -3.20
C ASP A 386 -0.41 9.84 -3.61
N MET A 387 0.33 10.26 -2.59
CA MET A 387 1.65 10.87 -2.65
C MET A 387 2.64 10.06 -1.80
N THR A 388 2.44 8.73 -1.76
CA THR A 388 3.35 7.81 -1.07
C THR A 388 4.76 7.90 -1.67
N GLN A 389 5.78 8.08 -0.83
CA GLN A 389 7.19 8.12 -1.22
C GLN A 389 7.46 9.08 -2.40
N ILE A 390 7.07 10.34 -2.25
CA ILE A 390 7.45 11.38 -3.23
C ILE A 390 8.57 12.29 -2.72
N GLY A 391 9.03 12.10 -1.49
CA GLY A 391 10.06 12.92 -0.85
C GLY A 391 9.52 14.18 -0.17
N ILE A 392 8.27 14.16 0.30
CA ILE A 392 7.74 15.26 1.14
C ILE A 392 8.45 15.24 2.49
N THR A 393 8.88 16.40 2.95
CA THR A 393 9.38 16.62 4.33
C THR A 393 8.47 17.57 5.11
N GLU A 394 7.75 18.45 4.43
CA GLU A 394 6.90 19.50 5.01
C GLU A 394 5.48 19.46 4.46
N LEU A 395 4.48 19.66 5.33
CA LEU A 395 3.07 19.54 4.97
C LEU A 395 2.32 20.86 4.88
N ASP A 396 2.87 21.97 5.38
CA ASP A 396 2.17 23.25 5.49
C ASP A 396 1.59 23.75 4.17
N ASN A 397 2.41 23.82 3.12
CA ASN A 397 1.96 24.28 1.81
C ASN A 397 0.98 23.29 1.16
N LEU A 398 1.27 21.98 1.27
CA LEU A 398 0.38 20.94 0.76
C LEU A 398 -1.01 21.09 1.39
N PHE A 399 -1.09 21.16 2.72
CA PHE A 399 -2.35 21.23 3.46
C PHE A 399 -3.06 22.57 3.27
N ALA A 400 -2.35 23.68 3.10
CA ALA A 400 -2.98 24.95 2.70
C ALA A 400 -3.72 24.85 1.36
N ILE A 401 -3.24 24.00 0.46
CA ILE A 401 -3.85 23.78 -0.85
C ILE A 401 -5.00 22.77 -0.77
N ILE A 402 -4.77 21.57 -0.21
CA ILE A 402 -5.75 20.48 -0.22
C ILE A 402 -6.73 20.50 0.96
N GLY A 403 -6.33 21.11 2.09
CA GLY A 403 -7.10 21.18 3.32
C GLY A 403 -8.50 21.80 3.16
N PRO A 404 -8.66 22.92 2.42
CA PRO A 404 -9.97 23.48 2.14
C PRO A 404 -10.90 22.62 1.25
N SER A 405 -10.48 21.43 0.80
CA SER A 405 -11.32 20.57 -0.03
C SER A 405 -12.51 20.01 0.77
N ASN A 406 -13.69 20.08 0.18
CA ASN A 406 -14.93 19.52 0.73
C ASN A 406 -15.20 18.09 0.27
N GLN A 407 -14.40 17.56 -0.65
CA GLN A 407 -14.62 16.25 -1.29
C GLN A 407 -13.48 15.27 -1.06
N LEU A 408 -12.31 15.76 -0.64
CA LEU A 408 -11.15 14.92 -0.36
C LEU A 408 -11.44 13.98 0.81
N ASP A 409 -11.45 12.69 0.48
CA ASP A 409 -11.85 11.59 1.35
C ASP A 409 -10.63 10.77 1.78
N THR A 410 -9.69 10.55 0.87
CA THR A 410 -8.53 9.69 1.08
C THR A 410 -7.23 10.42 0.71
N VAL A 411 -6.29 10.44 1.64
CA VAL A 411 -4.93 10.98 1.44
C VAL A 411 -3.90 9.97 1.92
N HIS A 412 -2.94 9.64 1.06
CA HIS A 412 -1.81 8.78 1.41
C HIS A 412 -0.49 9.53 1.28
N LEU A 413 0.24 9.64 2.40
CA LEU A 413 1.52 10.31 2.53
C LEU A 413 2.58 9.35 3.08
N ASN A 414 2.38 8.05 2.89
CA ASN A 414 3.25 7.03 3.45
C ASN A 414 4.69 7.18 2.91
N GLN A 415 5.68 6.70 3.66
CA GLN A 415 7.08 6.60 3.23
C GLN A 415 7.67 7.95 2.78
N ASN A 416 7.24 9.04 3.41
CA ASN A 416 7.82 10.36 3.24
C ASN A 416 8.55 10.76 4.53
N ASP A 417 9.58 11.59 4.42
CA ASP A 417 10.41 12.03 5.54
C ASP A 417 9.76 13.16 6.36
N ILE A 418 8.47 12.99 6.65
CA ILE A 418 7.66 13.95 7.42
C ILE A 418 7.98 13.77 8.90
N ALA A 419 8.61 14.78 9.50
CA ALA A 419 8.95 14.77 10.93
C ALA A 419 7.89 15.45 11.80
N THR A 420 7.13 16.40 11.25
CA THR A 420 6.13 17.19 12.00
C THR A 420 4.80 17.25 11.26
N PHE A 421 3.71 17.37 12.02
CA PHE A 421 2.36 17.55 11.48
C PHE A 421 1.90 18.99 11.76
N PRO A 422 1.40 19.72 10.74
CA PRO A 422 1.10 21.14 10.86
C PRO A 422 -0.15 21.37 11.72
N GLU A 423 -0.23 22.55 12.34
CA GLU A 423 -1.42 22.94 13.08
C GLU A 423 -2.60 23.16 12.14
N LEU A 424 -3.68 22.42 12.37
CA LEU A 424 -4.88 22.54 11.54
C LEU A 424 -5.69 23.78 11.96
N PRO A 425 -6.13 24.62 11.01
CA PRO A 425 -6.84 25.85 11.34
C PRO A 425 -8.21 25.54 11.93
N VAL A 426 -8.60 26.40 12.86
CA VAL A 426 -9.89 26.35 13.56
C VAL A 426 -10.58 27.69 13.33
N GLY A 427 -11.90 27.67 13.12
CA GLY A 427 -12.68 28.89 12.93
C GLY A 427 -12.57 29.83 14.12
N ASP A 428 -12.57 31.14 13.88
CA ASP A 428 -12.40 32.14 14.94
C ASP A 428 -13.55 32.14 15.96
N ILE A 429 -14.74 31.71 15.52
CA ILE A 429 -15.93 31.54 16.36
C ILE A 429 -16.29 30.06 16.35
N VAL A 430 -16.16 29.39 17.49
CA VAL A 430 -16.63 28.01 17.67
C VAL A 430 -18.17 28.05 17.85
N PRO A 431 -18.95 27.46 16.92
CA PRO A 431 -20.41 27.50 17.00
C PRO A 431 -20.92 26.86 18.31
N PRO A 432 -22.04 27.36 18.89
CA PRO A 432 -22.63 26.75 20.10
C PRO A 432 -23.03 25.28 19.94
N SER A 433 -23.22 24.81 18.70
CA SER A 433 -23.52 23.41 18.39
C SER A 433 -22.30 22.48 18.50
N VAL A 434 -21.09 23.03 18.62
CA VAL A 434 -19.86 22.26 18.82
C VAL A 434 -19.61 22.13 20.32
N THR A 435 -20.08 21.02 20.88
CA THR A 435 -19.96 20.69 22.29
C THR A 435 -19.10 19.45 22.48
N SER A 436 -18.50 19.33 23.67
CA SER A 436 -17.91 18.08 24.13
C SER A 436 -18.98 17.02 24.34
N ASP A 437 -18.57 15.76 24.51
CA ASP A 437 -19.46 14.64 24.87
C ASP A 437 -20.29 14.89 26.15
N HIS A 438 -19.86 15.79 27.01
CA HIS A 438 -20.57 16.18 28.24
C HIS A 438 -21.41 17.46 28.06
N GLY A 439 -21.57 17.94 26.82
CA GLY A 439 -22.39 19.12 26.49
C GLY A 439 -21.72 20.47 26.76
N ALA A 440 -20.44 20.51 27.15
CA ALA A 440 -19.71 21.76 27.37
C ALA A 440 -19.25 22.38 26.04
N GLN A 441 -19.32 23.70 25.90
CA GLN A 441 -18.87 24.38 24.69
C GLN A 441 -17.35 24.27 24.53
N LEU A 442 -16.89 23.82 23.37
CA LEU A 442 -15.45 23.73 23.08
C LEU A 442 -14.85 25.12 22.79
N THR A 443 -13.56 25.29 23.08
CA THR A 443 -12.81 26.51 22.80
C THR A 443 -11.83 26.31 21.64
N LYS A 444 -11.29 27.38 21.05
CA LYS A 444 -10.30 27.28 19.96
C LYS A 444 -9.05 26.45 20.34
N ASN A 445 -8.67 26.49 21.61
CA ASN A 445 -7.52 25.76 22.14
C ASN A 445 -7.82 24.30 22.49
N ASP A 446 -9.10 23.91 22.49
CA ASP A 446 -9.49 22.54 22.76
C ASP A 446 -9.05 21.62 21.59
N PRO A 447 -8.37 20.49 21.88
CA PRO A 447 -7.88 19.56 20.86
C PRO A 447 -9.00 18.88 20.06
N PHE A 448 -10.22 18.81 20.59
CA PHE A 448 -11.38 18.23 19.92
C PHE A 448 -12.17 19.25 19.09
N THR A 449 -11.80 20.54 19.12
CA THR A 449 -12.46 21.53 18.26
C THR A 449 -12.16 21.21 16.80
N PRO A 450 -13.20 20.95 15.97
CA PRO A 450 -13.01 20.56 14.59
C PRO A 450 -12.24 21.61 13.80
N SER A 451 -11.34 21.16 12.94
CA SER A 451 -10.68 22.04 11.98
C SER A 451 -11.71 22.60 10.99
N THR A 452 -11.37 23.68 10.28
CA THR A 452 -12.08 24.12 9.07
C THR A 452 -11.59 23.41 7.81
N TRP A 453 -10.45 22.72 7.88
CA TRP A 453 -9.91 21.90 6.80
C TRP A 453 -10.34 20.44 6.93
N PHE A 454 -10.23 19.68 5.84
CA PHE A 454 -10.40 18.22 5.79
C PHE A 454 -11.75 17.72 6.36
N GLN A 455 -12.85 18.42 6.04
CA GLN A 455 -14.20 18.13 6.56
C GLN A 455 -14.80 16.81 6.06
N SER A 456 -14.18 16.20 5.05
CA SER A 456 -14.61 14.95 4.43
C SER A 456 -13.56 13.85 4.50
N LEU A 457 -12.38 14.12 5.07
CA LEU A 457 -11.26 13.16 5.08
C LEU A 457 -11.58 11.99 6.02
N ARG A 458 -11.67 10.79 5.45
CA ARG A 458 -11.92 9.53 6.17
C ARG A 458 -10.67 8.68 6.31
N THR A 459 -9.81 8.70 5.31
CA THR A 459 -8.63 7.85 5.25
C THR A 459 -7.36 8.68 5.18
N LEU A 460 -6.45 8.46 6.12
CA LEU A 460 -5.15 9.09 6.15
C LEU A 460 -4.03 8.05 6.25
N GLY A 461 -3.06 8.12 5.32
CA GLY A 461 -1.86 7.30 5.35
C GLY A 461 -0.63 8.09 5.78
N LEU A 462 0.01 7.63 6.85
CA LEU A 462 1.22 8.20 7.48
C LEU A 462 2.19 7.07 7.90
N ARG A 463 2.19 5.94 7.20
CA ARG A 463 3.13 4.84 7.47
C ARG A 463 4.57 5.27 7.13
N CYS A 464 5.56 4.82 7.88
CA CYS A 464 6.98 5.09 7.65
C CYS A 464 7.29 6.60 7.57
N THR A 465 6.70 7.41 8.45
CA THR A 465 7.06 8.82 8.64
C THR A 465 8.03 8.97 9.81
N GLN A 466 8.65 10.14 9.94
CA GLN A 466 9.71 10.43 10.92
C GLN A 466 9.18 11.03 12.22
N PHE A 467 7.95 10.69 12.63
CA PHE A 467 7.40 11.17 13.90
C PHE A 467 8.14 10.57 15.10
N GLU A 468 8.80 11.42 15.88
CA GLU A 468 9.52 11.04 17.11
C GLU A 468 8.63 11.11 18.38
N ASP A 469 7.51 11.82 18.29
CA ASP A 469 6.56 12.04 19.36
C ASP A 469 5.09 11.85 18.91
N TRP A 470 4.15 12.06 19.84
CA TRP A 470 2.71 11.90 19.59
C TRP A 470 1.98 13.22 19.29
N GLN A 471 2.68 14.34 19.06
CA GLN A 471 2.06 15.64 18.80
C GLN A 471 1.18 15.61 17.54
N ALA A 472 1.56 14.84 16.53
CA ALA A 472 0.74 14.64 15.34
C ALA A 472 -0.68 14.13 15.69
N MET A 473 -0.82 13.24 16.67
CA MET A 473 -2.12 12.67 17.06
C MET A 473 -3.05 13.74 17.64
N ARG A 474 -2.50 14.78 18.28
CA ARG A 474 -3.29 15.91 18.78
C ARG A 474 -3.96 16.67 17.63
N GLN A 475 -3.28 16.83 16.49
CA GLN A 475 -3.88 17.47 15.31
C GLN A 475 -4.91 16.56 14.64
N LEU A 476 -4.69 15.24 14.62
CA LEU A 476 -5.65 14.28 14.07
C LEU A 476 -6.99 14.26 14.83
N LEU A 477 -7.02 14.62 16.12
CA LEU A 477 -8.27 14.78 16.88
C LEU A 477 -9.20 15.87 16.32
N ARG A 478 -8.65 16.83 15.57
CA ARG A 478 -9.43 17.91 14.94
C ARG A 478 -10.10 17.47 13.62
N LEU A 479 -9.83 16.26 13.14
CA LEU A 479 -10.39 15.73 11.89
C LEU A 479 -11.74 15.05 12.16
N PRO A 480 -12.86 15.65 11.75
CA PRO A 480 -14.19 15.25 12.24
C PRO A 480 -14.68 13.90 11.72
N LYS A 481 -14.13 13.39 10.62
CA LYS A 481 -14.57 12.15 9.96
C LYS A 481 -13.46 11.11 9.77
N LEU A 482 -12.32 11.28 10.45
CA LEU A 482 -11.21 10.35 10.30
C LEU A 482 -11.60 8.98 10.90
N GLU A 483 -11.74 7.99 10.02
CA GLU A 483 -12.18 6.62 10.36
C GLU A 483 -11.07 5.59 10.13
N HIS A 484 -10.19 5.84 9.14
CA HIS A 484 -9.15 4.91 8.71
C HIS A 484 -7.78 5.58 8.79
N LEU A 485 -6.86 4.98 9.53
CA LEU A 485 -5.48 5.46 9.69
C LEU A 485 -4.50 4.35 9.34
N LEU A 486 -3.54 4.66 8.46
CA LEU A 486 -2.34 3.86 8.29
C LEU A 486 -1.21 4.57 9.02
N LEU A 487 -0.76 4.00 10.13
CA LEU A 487 0.31 4.53 10.96
C LEU A 487 1.10 3.34 11.52
N ALA A 488 2.27 3.11 10.96
CA ALA A 488 3.17 2.03 11.32
C ALA A 488 4.60 2.45 10.98
N ASP A 489 5.59 1.80 11.59
CA ASP A 489 7.02 2.03 11.33
C ASP A 489 7.46 3.49 11.54
N CYS A 490 6.87 4.18 12.51
CA CYS A 490 7.28 5.53 12.92
C CYS A 490 8.23 5.44 14.13
N PRO A 491 9.27 6.30 14.26
CA PRO A 491 10.21 6.29 15.39
C PRO A 491 9.54 6.30 16.78
N VAL A 492 8.42 7.02 16.94
CA VAL A 492 7.64 7.08 18.19
C VAL A 492 7.15 5.70 18.66
N MET A 493 6.91 4.76 17.73
CA MET A 493 6.40 3.42 18.01
C MET A 493 7.50 2.43 18.44
N ASN A 494 8.74 2.66 18.05
CA ASN A 494 9.88 1.76 18.30
C ASN A 494 10.24 1.61 19.78
N ARG A 495 9.68 2.46 20.64
CA ARG A 495 9.90 2.43 22.09
C ARG A 495 9.14 1.30 22.80
N THR A 496 8.19 0.66 22.11
CA THR A 496 7.30 -0.36 22.69
C THR A 496 7.07 -1.52 21.71
N SER A 497 6.49 -2.62 22.17
CA SER A 497 6.02 -3.70 21.27
C SER A 497 4.95 -3.17 20.31
N GLU A 498 4.81 -3.79 19.13
CA GLU A 498 3.78 -3.45 18.13
C GLU A 498 2.35 -3.41 18.71
N GLN A 499 2.00 -4.38 19.57
CA GLN A 499 0.68 -4.44 20.21
C GLN A 499 0.46 -3.23 21.14
N THR A 500 1.46 -2.89 21.96
CA THR A 500 1.43 -1.72 22.84
C THR A 500 1.33 -0.41 22.05
N ALA A 501 2.07 -0.28 20.94
CA ALA A 501 2.01 0.89 20.06
C ALA A 501 0.62 1.02 19.41
N ARG A 502 0.01 -0.10 18.99
CA ARG A 502 -1.36 -0.12 18.48
C ARG A 502 -2.36 0.36 19.54
N GLN A 503 -2.27 -0.16 20.76
CA GLN A 503 -3.13 0.27 21.87
C GLN A 503 -2.96 1.77 22.18
N GLU A 504 -1.74 2.29 22.13
CA GLU A 504 -1.44 3.71 22.34
C GLU A 504 -2.19 4.60 21.32
N VAL A 505 -2.17 4.23 20.04
CA VAL A 505 -2.91 4.95 18.99
C VAL A 505 -4.42 4.86 19.20
N ILE A 506 -4.95 3.66 19.50
CA ILE A 506 -6.38 3.42 19.73
C ILE A 506 -6.91 4.30 20.87
N ALA A 507 -6.17 4.38 21.98
CA ALA A 507 -6.57 5.20 23.12
C ALA A 507 -6.51 6.70 22.82
N ARG A 508 -5.51 7.15 22.04
CA ARG A 508 -5.35 8.56 21.65
C ARG A 508 -6.37 9.05 20.63
N LEU A 509 -6.94 8.16 19.82
CA LEU A 509 -7.88 8.51 18.74
C LEU A 509 -9.23 7.80 18.96
N PRO A 510 -10.15 8.40 19.75
CA PRO A 510 -11.36 7.72 20.21
C PRO A 510 -12.39 7.43 19.11
N PHE A 511 -12.33 8.12 17.96
CA PHE A 511 -13.27 7.97 16.84
C PHE A 511 -12.75 7.07 15.70
N LEU A 512 -11.48 6.66 15.76
CA LEU A 512 -10.86 5.88 14.69
C LEU A 512 -11.48 4.49 14.60
N SER A 513 -11.92 4.02 13.45
CA SER A 513 -12.57 2.70 13.29
C SER A 513 -11.62 1.60 12.80
N VAL A 514 -10.64 1.96 11.96
CA VAL A 514 -9.69 1.03 11.36
C VAL A 514 -8.27 1.58 11.49
N LEU A 515 -7.36 0.77 12.03
CA LEU A 515 -5.94 1.08 12.13
C LEU A 515 -5.12 0.03 11.39
N ASN A 516 -4.28 0.46 10.45
CA ASN A 516 -3.44 -0.42 9.62
C ASN A 516 -4.24 -1.52 8.92
N ARG A 517 -5.42 -1.15 8.38
CA ARG A 517 -6.37 -2.04 7.69
C ARG A 517 -7.01 -3.12 8.59
N ILE A 518 -6.86 -3.01 9.91
CA ILE A 518 -7.49 -3.90 10.89
C ILE A 518 -8.53 -3.10 11.67
N GLU A 519 -9.77 -3.57 11.65
CA GLU A 519 -10.87 -3.00 12.42
C GLU A 519 -10.56 -3.02 13.93
N ILE A 520 -10.97 -1.95 14.63
CA ILE A 520 -10.81 -1.83 16.07
C ILE A 520 -12.11 -2.26 16.74
N CYS A 521 -12.10 -3.41 17.40
CA CYS A 521 -13.30 -3.88 18.10
C CYS A 521 -13.51 -3.13 19.44
N ALA A 522 -14.75 -3.17 19.95
CA ALA A 522 -15.11 -2.46 21.18
C ALA A 522 -14.30 -2.92 22.41
N ASP A 523 -14.02 -4.22 22.51
CA ASP A 523 -13.25 -4.79 23.62
C ASP A 523 -11.77 -4.38 23.55
N GLU A 524 -11.17 -4.38 22.35
CA GLU A 524 -9.80 -3.89 22.12
C GLU A 524 -9.68 -2.41 22.52
N ARG A 525 -10.64 -1.57 22.08
CA ARG A 525 -10.67 -0.16 22.46
C ARG A 525 -10.79 0.03 23.96
N ARG A 526 -11.73 -0.66 24.60
CA ARG A 526 -11.92 -0.58 26.05
C ARG A 526 -10.65 -0.97 26.79
N GLY A 527 -9.98 -2.05 26.37
CA GLY A 527 -8.70 -2.47 26.94
C GLY A 527 -7.62 -1.41 26.77
N ALA A 528 -7.43 -0.91 25.55
CA ALA A 528 -6.44 0.12 25.24
C ALA A 528 -6.64 1.41 26.04
N GLU A 529 -7.88 1.89 26.17
CA GLU A 529 -8.21 3.11 26.92
C GLU A 529 -7.94 2.95 28.43
N LEU A 530 -8.27 1.80 29.03
CA LEU A 530 -7.96 1.49 30.43
C LEU A 530 -6.45 1.36 30.67
N ASP A 531 -5.73 0.71 29.75
CA ASP A 531 -4.28 0.57 29.83
C ASP A 531 -3.58 1.93 29.68
N TYR A 532 -4.13 2.84 28.86
CA TYR A 532 -3.64 4.21 28.73
C TYR A 532 -3.78 5.00 30.05
N LEU A 533 -4.95 4.93 30.69
CA LEU A 533 -5.17 5.54 32.00
C LEU A 533 -4.17 5.00 33.03
N LYS A 534 -3.98 3.67 33.06
CA LYS A 534 -3.00 3.02 33.94
C LYS A 534 -1.56 3.45 33.67
N ARG A 535 -1.20 3.61 32.40
CA ARG A 535 0.16 3.98 31.99
C ARG A 535 0.53 5.40 32.40
N TYR A 536 -0.41 6.34 32.25
CA TYR A 536 -0.15 7.77 32.42
C TYR A 536 -0.65 8.38 33.72
N GLY A 537 -1.35 7.61 34.57
CA GLY A 537 -1.86 8.10 35.85
C GLY A 537 -0.78 8.54 36.84
N ALA A 538 0.31 7.79 36.96
CA ALA A 538 1.46 8.21 37.79
C ALA A 538 2.08 9.52 37.28
N LEU A 539 2.22 9.66 35.96
CA LEU A 539 2.75 10.87 35.33
C LEU A 539 1.82 12.06 35.62
N TRP A 540 0.50 11.91 35.38
CA TRP A 540 -0.52 12.91 35.68
C TRP A 540 -0.43 13.40 37.13
N ARG A 541 -0.36 12.48 38.10
CA ARG A 541 -0.25 12.78 39.53
C ARG A 541 1.02 13.57 39.84
N SER A 542 2.16 13.13 39.29
CA SER A 542 3.47 13.76 39.50
C SER A 542 3.56 15.16 38.88
N SER A 543 2.83 15.41 37.79
CA SER A 543 2.71 16.70 37.13
C SER A 543 1.74 17.67 37.83
N GLY A 544 1.25 17.33 39.03
CA GLY A 544 0.34 18.17 39.83
C GLY A 544 -1.15 17.95 39.57
N GLY A 545 -1.52 16.86 38.89
CA GLY A 545 -2.91 16.48 38.66
C GLY A 545 -3.64 16.03 39.93
N ALA A 546 -4.88 16.49 40.09
CA ALA A 546 -5.73 16.13 41.23
C ALA A 546 -7.22 16.05 40.84
N PRO A 547 -8.03 15.25 41.56
CA PRO A 547 -9.48 15.32 41.46
C PRO A 547 -9.99 16.72 41.85
N LEU A 548 -10.90 17.28 41.06
CA LEU A 548 -11.60 18.50 41.45
C LEU A 548 -12.73 18.11 42.41
N VAL A 549 -12.75 18.70 43.61
CA VAL A 549 -13.76 18.39 44.62
C VAL A 549 -15.08 19.04 44.21
N SER A 550 -16.01 18.23 43.70
CA SER A 550 -17.41 18.61 43.54
C SER A 550 -18.02 18.88 44.92
N THR A 551 -18.77 19.97 45.06
CA THR A 551 -19.55 20.26 46.28
C THR A 551 -20.40 19.03 46.66
N PRO A 552 -20.56 18.72 47.96
CA PRO A 552 -21.32 17.55 48.39
C PRO A 552 -22.78 17.70 47.94
N GLY A 553 -23.18 16.93 46.92
CA GLY A 553 -24.51 16.97 46.30
C GLY A 553 -24.53 17.02 44.76
N ALA A 554 -23.41 17.36 44.11
CA ALA A 554 -23.29 17.26 42.64
C ALA A 554 -22.61 15.93 42.27
N GLY A 555 -23.36 15.03 41.64
CA GLY A 555 -22.97 13.64 41.38
C GLY A 555 -21.87 13.40 40.34
N ASP A 556 -21.02 14.38 40.04
CA ASP A 556 -19.98 14.23 39.01
C ASP A 556 -18.60 14.03 39.65
N LYS A 557 -18.17 12.76 39.75
CA LYS A 557 -16.86 12.33 40.29
C LYS A 557 -15.76 12.31 39.20
N SER A 558 -15.98 13.00 38.09
CA SER A 558 -15.24 12.86 36.83
C SER A 558 -14.26 14.01 36.52
N CYS A 559 -14.41 15.18 37.15
CA CYS A 559 -13.59 16.34 36.85
C CYS A 559 -12.19 16.26 37.48
N ILE A 560 -11.16 16.46 36.66
CA ILE A 560 -9.75 16.46 37.07
C ILE A 560 -9.07 17.80 36.73
N SER A 561 -8.05 18.16 37.50
CA SER A 561 -7.08 19.18 37.11
C SER A 561 -5.88 18.54 36.41
N MET A 562 -5.29 19.25 35.45
CA MET A 562 -4.09 18.82 34.72
C MET A 562 -3.19 20.03 34.47
N SER A 563 -1.87 19.82 34.44
CA SER A 563 -0.93 20.83 33.96
C SER A 563 -1.12 21.04 32.45
N SER A 564 -0.74 22.22 31.94
CA SER A 564 -0.81 22.52 30.51
C SER A 564 0.05 21.59 29.67
N GLU A 565 1.25 21.23 30.16
CA GLU A 565 2.17 20.31 29.52
C GLU A 565 1.56 18.91 29.39
N PHE A 566 1.05 18.35 30.50
CA PHE A 566 0.40 17.03 30.49
C PHE A 566 -0.85 17.02 29.60
N ALA A 567 -1.67 18.06 29.66
CA ALA A 567 -2.87 18.18 28.83
C ALA A 567 -2.53 18.28 27.32
N ASN A 568 -1.40 18.90 26.97
CA ASN A 568 -0.93 18.96 25.59
C ASN A 568 -0.45 17.59 25.08
N GLU A 569 0.25 16.81 25.90
CA GLU A 569 0.74 15.47 25.53
C GLU A 569 -0.35 14.39 25.61
N HIS A 570 -1.32 14.54 26.51
CA HIS A 570 -2.36 13.56 26.80
C HIS A 570 -3.78 14.16 26.72
N PRO A 571 -4.19 14.69 25.54
CA PRO A 571 -5.44 15.44 25.38
C PRO A 571 -6.70 14.61 25.68
N VAL A 572 -6.64 13.29 25.57
CA VAL A 572 -7.77 12.37 25.83
C VAL A 572 -7.93 12.02 27.31
N PHE A 573 -6.96 12.33 28.18
CA PHE A 573 -6.90 11.78 29.54
C PHE A 573 -8.11 12.18 30.39
N SER A 574 -8.48 13.46 30.41
CA SER A 574 -9.68 13.95 31.12
C SER A 574 -10.96 13.27 30.67
N ARG A 575 -11.14 13.12 29.36
CA ARG A 575 -12.28 12.42 28.76
C ARG A 575 -12.34 10.95 29.19
N LEU A 576 -11.19 10.28 29.25
CA LEU A 576 -11.12 8.88 29.71
C LEU A 576 -11.42 8.76 31.21
N CYS A 577 -10.94 9.69 32.05
CA CYS A 577 -11.32 9.75 33.46
C CYS A 577 -12.83 9.94 33.64
N SER A 578 -13.47 10.77 32.81
CA SER A 578 -14.94 10.90 32.84
C SER A 578 -15.68 9.63 32.45
N LYS A 579 -15.09 8.82 31.57
CA LYS A 579 -15.70 7.58 31.07
C LYS A 579 -15.52 6.39 32.01
N TYR A 580 -14.33 6.23 32.60
CA TYR A 580 -13.97 5.04 33.37
C TYR A 580 -13.73 5.31 34.86
N GLY A 581 -13.65 6.57 35.27
CA GLY A 581 -13.22 6.98 36.61
C GLY A 581 -11.76 7.43 36.63
N ILE A 582 -11.43 8.23 37.65
CA ILE A 582 -10.05 8.61 37.95
C ILE A 582 -9.35 7.34 38.45
N PRO A 583 -8.19 6.97 37.91
CA PRO A 583 -7.61 5.69 38.28
C PRO A 583 -6.80 5.84 39.58
N ASP A 584 -6.81 4.79 40.41
CA ASP A 584 -6.41 4.87 41.81
C ASP A 584 -4.88 4.85 41.98
N ASP A 585 -4.36 5.44 43.07
CA ASP A 585 -2.92 5.50 43.38
C ASP A 585 -2.26 4.10 43.46
N GLY A 586 -3.04 3.03 43.63
CA GLY A 586 -2.58 1.63 43.59
C GLY A 586 -2.46 1.02 42.19
N GLU A 587 -3.18 1.55 41.20
CA GLU A 587 -3.28 0.98 39.84
C GLU A 587 -2.09 1.32 38.94
N PHE A 588 -1.30 2.33 39.30
CA PHE A 588 -0.12 2.77 38.53
C PHE A 588 1.21 2.38 39.15
N LYS A 589 1.21 1.63 40.26
CA LYS A 589 2.44 1.11 40.84
C LYS A 589 3.04 0.09 39.87
N GLN A 590 4.23 0.38 39.33
CA GLN A 590 5.01 -0.61 38.58
C GLN A 590 5.15 -1.88 39.43
N VAL A 591 4.90 -3.05 38.83
CA VAL A 591 5.16 -4.34 39.48
C VAL A 591 6.65 -4.41 39.81
N THR A 592 6.99 -4.20 41.09
CA THR A 592 8.37 -4.23 41.57
C THR A 592 8.95 -5.63 41.36
N HIS A 593 10.07 -5.72 40.64
CA HIS A 593 10.80 -6.97 40.40
C HIS A 593 11.63 -7.42 41.62
N SER A 594 11.64 -6.64 42.71
CA SER A 594 12.38 -6.91 43.93
C SER A 594 11.55 -7.72 44.94
N LEU A 595 11.98 -8.96 45.21
CA LEU A 595 11.35 -9.90 46.16
C LEU A 595 11.19 -9.34 47.59
N LYS A 596 11.96 -8.31 47.99
CA LYS A 596 11.96 -7.74 49.34
C LYS A 596 11.02 -6.55 49.52
N GLU A 597 10.64 -5.86 48.44
CA GLU A 597 9.91 -4.58 48.50
C GLU A 597 8.43 -4.69 48.06
N GLY A 598 7.95 -5.89 47.70
CA GLY A 598 6.58 -6.15 47.22
C GLY A 598 5.76 -7.10 48.10
N LEU A 599 6.02 -7.14 49.40
CA LEU A 599 5.36 -8.05 50.35
C LEU A 599 4.16 -7.40 51.05
N THR A 600 2.95 -7.76 50.63
CA THR A 600 1.67 -7.30 51.20
C THR A 600 1.27 -8.12 52.43
N SER A 601 0.90 -7.47 53.53
CA SER A 601 0.43 -8.10 54.76
C SER A 601 -1.06 -8.43 54.69
N ILE A 602 -1.39 -9.71 54.58
CA ILE A 602 -2.75 -10.23 54.40
C ILE A 602 -3.20 -11.02 55.63
N THR A 603 -4.45 -10.81 56.05
CA THR A 603 -5.08 -11.54 57.15
C THR A 603 -5.91 -12.68 56.61
N PHE A 604 -5.62 -13.91 57.02
CA PHE A 604 -6.41 -15.09 56.68
C PHE A 604 -7.40 -15.40 57.80
N VAL A 605 -8.67 -15.58 57.46
CA VAL A 605 -9.74 -15.90 58.40
C VAL A 605 -10.38 -17.22 57.97
N LEU A 606 -10.48 -18.18 58.88
CA LEU A 606 -11.17 -19.43 58.61
C LEU A 606 -12.69 -19.22 58.78
N ASP A 607 -13.45 -19.42 57.73
CA ASP A 607 -14.91 -19.26 57.70
C ASP A 607 -15.56 -20.66 57.59
N TYR A 608 -16.27 -21.08 58.64
CA TYR A 608 -16.93 -22.39 58.71
C TYR A 608 -18.34 -22.28 59.28
N PRO A 609 -19.31 -23.12 58.83
CA PRO A 609 -20.67 -23.12 59.36
C PRO A 609 -20.68 -23.53 60.83
N LYS A 610 -21.27 -22.70 61.71
CA LYS A 610 -21.39 -22.96 63.16
C LYS A 610 -22.21 -24.22 63.53
N THR A 611 -22.76 -24.93 62.54
CA THR A 611 -23.59 -26.13 62.69
C THR A 611 -22.87 -27.44 62.32
N ALA A 612 -21.65 -27.39 61.79
CA ALA A 612 -20.88 -28.58 61.44
C ALA A 612 -19.86 -28.92 62.54
N ASN A 613 -19.75 -30.21 62.91
CA ASN A 613 -18.74 -30.70 63.84
C ASN A 613 -17.35 -30.26 63.35
N CYS A 614 -16.67 -29.38 64.10
CA CYS A 614 -15.29 -28.99 63.80
C CYS A 614 -14.43 -30.24 63.59
N PRO A 615 -13.77 -30.40 62.42
CA PRO A 615 -12.86 -31.52 62.21
C PRO A 615 -11.79 -31.50 63.31
N ALA A 616 -11.59 -32.63 63.99
CA ALA A 616 -10.65 -32.72 65.09
C ALA A 616 -9.22 -32.43 64.59
N GLY A 617 -8.59 -31.34 65.08
CA GLY A 617 -7.19 -31.02 64.79
C GLY A 617 -6.92 -29.70 64.05
N LEU A 618 -7.93 -28.88 63.75
CA LEU A 618 -7.70 -27.54 63.19
C LEU A 618 -7.02 -26.60 64.20
N SER A 619 -6.19 -25.69 63.67
CA SER A 619 -5.56 -24.62 64.46
C SER A 619 -6.62 -23.68 65.02
N THR A 620 -6.64 -23.47 66.35
CA THR A 620 -7.61 -22.60 67.06
C THR A 620 -7.31 -21.10 66.94
N ALA A 621 -6.30 -20.69 66.15
CA ALA A 621 -6.04 -19.29 65.87
C ALA A 621 -7.04 -18.79 64.80
N PRO A 622 -8.01 -17.91 65.15
CA PRO A 622 -9.08 -17.53 64.23
C PRO A 622 -8.56 -16.76 63.01
N ASN A 623 -7.48 -15.98 63.20
CA ASN A 623 -6.91 -15.11 62.18
C ASN A 623 -5.38 -15.33 62.10
N VAL A 624 -4.85 -15.50 60.89
CA VAL A 624 -3.41 -15.66 60.65
C VAL A 624 -2.93 -14.59 59.69
N VAL A 625 -1.99 -13.75 60.11
CA VAL A 625 -1.39 -12.73 59.22
C VAL A 625 -0.17 -13.31 58.51
N ARG A 626 -0.07 -13.13 57.19
CA ARG A 626 1.08 -13.50 56.37
C ARG A 626 1.42 -12.41 55.39
N ARG A 627 2.73 -12.26 55.14
CA ARG A 627 3.25 -11.39 54.10
C ARG A 627 3.37 -12.18 52.80
N LEU A 628 2.65 -11.76 51.76
CA LEU A 628 2.58 -12.44 50.48
C LEU A 628 3.17 -11.56 49.38
N HIS A 629 3.80 -12.19 48.40
CA HIS A 629 4.30 -11.50 47.23
C HIS A 629 3.25 -11.53 46.12
N GLY A 630 3.09 -10.43 45.36
CA GLY A 630 2.12 -10.34 44.27
C GLY A 630 2.25 -11.47 43.22
N ARG A 631 3.46 -11.96 42.95
CA ARG A 631 3.70 -13.08 42.00
C ARG A 631 3.33 -14.47 42.52
N MET A 632 2.93 -14.61 43.78
CA MET A 632 2.44 -15.90 44.28
C MET A 632 1.21 -16.28 43.47
N THR A 633 1.11 -17.50 42.96
CA THR A 633 -0.12 -17.92 42.27
C THR A 633 -1.19 -18.36 43.28
N VAL A 634 -2.46 -18.29 42.89
CA VAL A 634 -3.58 -18.76 43.72
C VAL A 634 -3.41 -20.23 44.09
N GLY A 635 -2.87 -21.08 43.20
CA GLY A 635 -2.58 -22.49 43.50
C GLY A 635 -1.54 -22.66 44.61
N HIS A 636 -0.44 -21.89 44.58
CA HIS A 636 0.53 -21.88 45.67
C HIS A 636 -0.09 -21.35 46.97
N LEU A 637 -0.97 -20.35 46.85
CA LEU A 637 -1.69 -19.80 47.99
C LEU A 637 -2.59 -20.85 48.65
N ARG A 638 -3.33 -21.64 47.86
CA ARG A 638 -4.11 -22.78 48.37
C ARG A 638 -3.21 -23.77 49.10
N MET A 639 -2.09 -24.18 48.52
CA MET A 639 -1.15 -25.09 49.20
C MET A 639 -0.65 -24.52 50.54
N MET A 640 -0.38 -23.22 50.60
CA MET A 640 0.03 -22.54 51.84
C MET A 640 -1.11 -22.55 52.87
N VAL A 641 -2.33 -22.18 52.49
CA VAL A 641 -3.51 -22.15 53.37
C VAL A 641 -3.79 -23.52 53.99
N ARG A 642 -3.69 -24.62 53.21
CA ARG A 642 -3.81 -25.99 53.74
C ARG A 642 -2.83 -26.27 54.86
N ARG A 643 -1.57 -25.83 54.72
CA ARG A 643 -0.53 -25.99 55.76
C ARG A 643 -0.79 -25.08 56.96
N LEU A 644 -1.22 -23.84 56.71
CA LEU A 644 -1.48 -22.85 57.77
C LEU A 644 -2.59 -23.28 58.72
N PHE A 645 -3.70 -23.79 58.18
CA PHE A 645 -4.86 -24.20 58.96
C PHE A 645 -4.92 -25.72 59.24
N LYS A 646 -3.90 -26.48 58.80
CA LYS A 646 -3.81 -27.95 58.93
C LYS A 646 -5.04 -28.66 58.35
N LEU A 647 -5.49 -28.22 57.18
CA LEU A 647 -6.67 -28.78 56.51
C LEU A 647 -6.34 -30.14 55.87
N PRO A 648 -7.16 -31.19 56.09
CA PRO A 648 -7.00 -32.48 55.41
C PRO A 648 -7.04 -32.35 53.88
N PRO A 649 -6.40 -33.26 53.14
CA PRO A 649 -6.44 -33.26 51.66
C PRO A 649 -7.87 -33.31 51.11
N THR A 650 -8.77 -34.01 51.82
CA THR A 650 -10.17 -34.22 51.45
C THR A 650 -11.06 -32.99 51.62
N VAL A 651 -10.61 -31.96 52.33
CA VAL A 651 -11.39 -30.73 52.53
C VAL A 651 -11.20 -29.78 51.35
N SER A 652 -12.30 -29.38 50.73
CA SER A 652 -12.37 -28.30 49.74
C SER A 652 -12.76 -26.99 50.40
N TYR A 653 -12.23 -25.89 49.89
CA TYR A 653 -12.52 -24.54 50.38
C TYR A 653 -12.30 -23.52 49.27
N ASP A 654 -12.97 -22.38 49.41
CA ASP A 654 -12.75 -21.21 48.57
C ASP A 654 -11.91 -20.16 49.28
N LEU A 655 -11.20 -19.37 48.49
CA LEU A 655 -10.45 -18.22 48.95
C LEU A 655 -11.16 -16.97 48.45
N ILE A 656 -11.69 -16.19 49.37
CA ILE A 656 -12.51 -15.01 49.08
C ILE A 656 -11.84 -13.79 49.68
N VAL A 657 -11.52 -12.82 48.85
CA VAL A 657 -10.90 -11.56 49.26
C VAL A 657 -11.98 -10.57 49.67
N GLN A 658 -11.80 -9.96 50.84
CA GLN A 658 -12.55 -8.81 51.29
C GLN A 658 -11.57 -7.76 51.84
N GLY A 659 -11.60 -6.59 51.23
CA GLY A 659 -10.78 -5.44 51.58
C GLY A 659 -11.67 -4.24 51.88
N GLU A 660 -11.10 -3.13 52.32
CA GLU A 660 -11.87 -1.91 52.66
C GLU A 660 -12.67 -1.38 51.45
N ARG A 661 -12.15 -1.56 50.23
CA ARG A 661 -12.83 -1.26 48.96
C ARG A 661 -14.03 -2.18 48.66
N HIS A 662 -13.96 -3.43 49.09
CA HIS A 662 -14.99 -4.44 48.87
C HIS A 662 -16.15 -4.29 49.88
N LEU A 663 -15.83 -3.84 51.10
CA LEU A 663 -16.81 -3.52 52.16
C LEU A 663 -17.74 -2.35 51.78
N LYS A 664 -17.26 -1.35 51.03
CA LYS A 664 -18.07 -0.19 50.58
C LYS A 664 -19.14 -0.54 49.54
N VAL A 665 -18.95 -1.64 48.79
CA VAL A 665 -19.84 -2.07 47.69
C VAL A 665 -20.52 -3.41 48.00
N ASN A 666 -20.27 -3.98 49.18
CA ASN A 666 -20.79 -5.28 49.62
C ASN A 666 -20.46 -6.42 48.62
N SER A 667 -19.28 -6.36 47.99
CA SER A 667 -18.83 -7.35 47.01
C SER A 667 -17.78 -8.29 47.62
N GLU A 668 -17.80 -9.56 47.23
CA GLU A 668 -16.79 -10.58 47.56
C GLU A 668 -16.03 -10.93 46.27
N VAL A 669 -14.69 -10.98 46.31
CA VAL A 669 -13.88 -11.36 45.13
C VAL A 669 -13.31 -12.77 45.32
N LEU A 670 -13.75 -13.69 44.47
CA LEU A 670 -13.30 -15.09 44.50
C LEU A 670 -11.93 -15.24 43.80
N LEU A 671 -10.99 -15.95 44.45
CA LEU A 671 -9.75 -16.38 43.82
C LEU A 671 -9.99 -17.68 43.04
N ASP A 672 -10.49 -17.51 41.82
CA ASP A 672 -11.05 -18.53 40.94
C ASP A 672 -10.03 -19.32 40.08
N ALA A 673 -8.88 -18.73 39.77
CA ALA A 673 -7.92 -19.30 38.83
C ALA A 673 -6.55 -19.61 39.48
N ASP A 674 -6.23 -20.91 39.64
CA ASP A 674 -5.00 -21.37 40.33
C ASP A 674 -3.69 -20.91 39.68
N THR A 675 -3.69 -20.66 38.37
CA THR A 675 -2.51 -20.17 37.61
C THR A 675 -2.33 -18.67 37.70
N ARG A 676 -3.31 -17.93 38.22
CA ARG A 676 -3.30 -16.47 38.27
C ARG A 676 -2.49 -15.98 39.46
N GLU A 677 -1.73 -14.91 39.27
CA GLU A 677 -0.91 -14.28 40.31
C GLU A 677 -1.76 -13.41 41.24
N LEU A 678 -1.41 -13.32 42.53
CA LEU A 678 -2.10 -12.48 43.52
C LEU A 678 -2.11 -10.99 43.15
N GLY A 679 -1.10 -10.52 42.42
CA GLY A 679 -0.99 -9.15 41.93
C GLY A 679 -2.13 -8.75 40.99
N PHE A 680 -2.74 -9.71 40.29
CA PHE A 680 -3.94 -9.47 39.48
C PHE A 680 -5.12 -8.96 40.31
N TYR A 681 -5.24 -9.43 41.56
CA TYR A 681 -6.34 -9.09 42.46
C TYR A 681 -6.06 -7.80 43.27
N CYS A 682 -4.96 -7.09 42.98
CA CYS A 682 -4.56 -5.83 43.59
C CYS A 682 -4.62 -5.82 45.13
N LEU A 683 -4.20 -6.89 45.81
CA LEU A 683 -4.30 -6.99 47.28
C LEU A 683 -3.49 -5.90 48.00
N GLU A 684 -4.05 -5.34 49.07
CA GLU A 684 -3.45 -4.27 49.89
C GLU A 684 -3.14 -4.72 51.33
N ASP A 685 -2.27 -3.95 52.01
CA ASP A 685 -1.91 -4.22 53.40
C ASP A 685 -3.15 -4.09 54.29
N GLY A 686 -3.48 -5.17 55.00
CA GLY A 686 -4.66 -5.24 55.87
C GLY A 686 -5.87 -5.94 55.24
N ASP A 687 -5.82 -6.28 53.95
CA ASP A 687 -6.89 -7.05 53.31
C ASP A 687 -7.09 -8.42 53.99
N VAL A 688 -8.34 -8.90 53.93
CA VAL A 688 -8.76 -10.16 54.54
C VAL A 688 -9.05 -11.20 53.45
N ILE A 689 -8.48 -12.40 53.59
CA ILE A 689 -8.84 -13.56 52.78
C ILE A 689 -9.60 -14.55 53.66
N PHE A 690 -10.88 -14.75 53.37
CA PHE A 690 -11.70 -15.77 53.97
C PHE A 690 -11.43 -17.11 53.31
N VAL A 691 -11.13 -18.10 54.15
CA VAL A 691 -10.98 -19.51 53.78
C VAL A 691 -12.32 -20.17 54.11
N ARG A 692 -13.23 -20.16 53.14
CA ARG A 692 -14.60 -20.66 53.31
C ARG A 692 -14.63 -22.15 53.00
N LEU A 693 -14.81 -22.97 54.04
CA LEU A 693 -14.87 -24.42 53.88
C LEU A 693 -16.20 -24.82 53.23
N HIS A 694 -16.14 -25.82 52.34
CA HIS A 694 -17.33 -26.49 51.81
C HIS A 694 -17.66 -27.70 52.69
N ASP A 695 -18.95 -28.03 52.82
CA ASP A 695 -19.44 -29.22 53.53
C ASP A 695 -19.03 -30.54 52.86
#